data_AF-A0A0D0HYE6-F1
#
_entry.id   AF-A0A0D0HYE6-F1
#
_cell.length_a   1.000
_cell.length_b   1.000
_cell.length_c   1.000
_cell.angle_alpha   90.00
_cell.angle_beta   90.00
_cell.angle_gamma   90.00
#
_symmetry.space_group_name_H-M   'P 1'
#
loop_
_entity.id
_entity.type
_entity.pdbx_description
1 polymer ?
#
loop_
_entity_poly.entity_id
_entity_poly.type
_entity_poly.pdbx_seq_one_letter_code
_entity_poly.pdbx_strand_id
1 'polypeptide(L)'
;MHLKSLTLRGFKSFAQPTTFQFEPGVTAIVGPNGSGKSNVVDALAWVMGEQGAKTLRGGKMEDVIFAGTSTRGPLGRAEVRLTIDNSDGALPIEYTEVTISRILFRNGSSEYAINGESCRLLDVQELLSDSGLGREMHVIVGQGQLDTVLRATPEDRRGFIEEAAGILKHRRRKERTLRKLDAMETNLTRLNDLAGEIRRQLKPLGRQAEVARQAQGIAAEVRDAKARLLADDVTRLRTELASLAKDESERHSERIVLQEQVEQKQLRIERLEHEQQGDELDAARRVTFALESSQSKLRGLFAQAQQRLTFLATQSEAPDQVSLTSRSAVDEAREEAHELAGLIPEREDAWRAAEQATRRAQQSLDAVDEHIQEQAELVSKHDLELSALRGRVDAAEQKRTTIAAELERRTQAVEQAETRAAAAQAELTAFEAESESAELPEGGLDGAYRAAQERETAADAGVDELRGTLHALEQEAAGLEARVSALARSLDQRDASGALLAESQPGIMGRVADHVRVREGYEAAVGAALGQFADALLVDTAEIAGSAVEDARDRDLGRLRAVIARAGSALEDAGRAPADAAKAPKAAPVIDGLVAVADVLLDAPAGVRGLLARSFVARDTAAAVRGAAELARAFAGGGFTVVTAEGDVLTEHTLSGGSGLAPSRIELTADLTEARRRMAEVETEVATAAAALAEQRELVARLKAESRAAYAELREADARLAEHARRRQQLVVRAEATRSEAERAATALAGVSGSEDEATEQAASAVRAFQEAESKPRPILDASQRDGLLAEVDQARSLEIEARLAFETAKERARAAESRSVAVAEQFEAERRAAEEAARRAVLRARQVARAERVAAALPDILDACDRSLSEARTQQQAAEQERARNSQELTLLRSEESEVRTRLQSLTELVHGAELKSYERKLQLSSLLERAGNELGLVEDVLVAEYGPDNGIPVERDGDPSQAQSENGATSSSVSPDPGNGVGTLEEQLAAELGLTEPASGDDDAAGEHAQADGVPAPTETGARQTIPFVRAEQERRLAKAERRLSELGRINPLALEEFAALEQRHKFLVEQLGDLTKTRADLRQIIEELDEHMQGIFAAAFEDTRAAFAEVFPILFPGGTGEIALTNPDELLTTGIEISVRPAGKKVERLSLLSGGERSLAAVALLVAIFQARPSPFYIMDEVEAALDDANLGRLLHVFERLRETSQLIVITHQKRTMEIADALYGVSMRRDGISAVVGQRLGAEA
;
A
#
# COMPACT_ATOMS: atom_id res chain seq x y z
N MET A 1 22.92 29.47 -18.91
CA MET A 1 22.33 28.20 -19.33
C MET A 1 21.90 28.36 -20.77
N HIS A 2 22.28 27.45 -21.67
CA HIS A 2 21.81 27.48 -23.07
C HIS A 2 21.72 26.07 -23.65
N LEU A 3 20.95 25.90 -24.73
CA LEU A 3 20.93 24.65 -25.48
C LEU A 3 22.23 24.54 -26.27
N LYS A 4 22.96 23.44 -26.11
CA LYS A 4 24.26 23.20 -26.76
C LYS A 4 24.12 22.33 -28.00
N SER A 5 23.34 21.25 -27.92
CA SER A 5 23.07 20.39 -29.08
C SER A 5 21.80 19.57 -28.97
N LEU A 6 21.22 19.23 -30.12
CA LEU A 6 20.08 18.33 -30.27
C LEU A 6 20.40 17.24 -31.29
N THR A 7 20.38 15.97 -30.87
CA THR A 7 20.57 14.82 -31.74
C THR A 7 19.27 14.06 -31.94
N LEU A 8 18.86 13.90 -33.20
CA LEU A 8 17.65 13.19 -33.62
C LEU A 8 18.02 11.88 -34.30
N ARG A 9 17.40 10.77 -33.91
CA ARG A 9 17.60 9.47 -34.55
C ARG A 9 16.28 8.72 -34.69
N GLY A 10 15.86 8.51 -35.93
CA GLY A 10 14.62 7.79 -36.23
C GLY A 10 13.35 8.54 -35.83
N PHE A 11 13.46 9.86 -35.61
CA PHE A 11 12.36 10.74 -35.23
C PHE A 11 11.73 11.35 -36.48
N LYS A 12 10.44 11.10 -36.71
CA LYS A 12 9.67 11.56 -37.87
C LYS A 12 10.43 11.40 -39.19
N SER A 13 10.79 12.48 -39.89
CA SER A 13 11.49 12.45 -41.18
C SER A 13 13.02 12.24 -41.09
N PHE A 14 13.59 12.19 -39.88
CA PHE A 14 15.03 12.04 -39.64
C PHE A 14 15.44 10.57 -39.43
N ALA A 15 15.57 9.82 -40.53
CA ALA A 15 15.95 8.40 -40.48
C ALA A 15 17.43 8.15 -40.10
N GLN A 16 18.31 9.14 -40.31
CA GLN A 16 19.72 9.07 -39.96
C GLN A 16 20.01 9.95 -38.73
N PRO A 17 20.98 9.57 -37.87
CA PRO A 17 21.41 10.41 -36.75
C PRO A 17 21.81 11.79 -37.26
N THR A 18 21.05 12.82 -36.85
CA THR A 18 21.23 14.20 -37.28
C THR A 18 21.42 15.05 -36.04
N THR A 19 22.50 15.83 -35.99
CA THR A 19 22.82 16.66 -34.82
C THR A 19 22.81 18.13 -35.20
N PHE A 20 22.03 18.92 -34.46
CA PHE A 20 22.06 20.38 -34.49
C PHE A 20 22.96 20.86 -33.36
N GLN A 21 23.85 21.79 -33.65
CA GLN A 21 24.65 22.48 -32.64
C GLN A 21 24.05 23.87 -32.49
N PHE A 22 23.79 24.30 -31.27
CA PHE A 22 23.21 25.61 -31.01
C PHE A 22 24.27 26.46 -30.34
N GLU A 23 24.44 27.69 -30.84
CA GLU A 23 25.30 28.69 -30.21
C GLU A 23 24.44 29.71 -29.45
N PRO A 24 24.98 30.41 -28.45
CA PRO A 24 24.34 31.59 -27.87
C PRO A 24 24.06 32.64 -28.96
N GLY A 25 22.93 33.36 -28.86
CA GLY A 25 22.47 34.30 -29.88
C GLY A 25 21.28 33.78 -30.69
N VAL A 26 21.19 34.15 -31.97
CA VAL A 26 20.07 33.81 -32.87
C VAL A 26 20.45 32.69 -33.82
N THR A 27 19.84 31.52 -33.68
CA THR A 27 19.97 30.39 -34.63
C THR A 27 18.72 30.31 -35.51
N ALA A 28 18.87 30.51 -36.81
CA ALA A 28 17.77 30.38 -37.77
C ALA A 28 17.77 29.00 -38.46
N ILE A 29 16.63 28.32 -38.45
CA ILE A 29 16.42 27.04 -39.15
C ILE A 29 15.53 27.29 -40.38
N VAL A 30 16.05 27.01 -41.57
CA VAL A 30 15.46 27.40 -42.85
C VAL A 30 15.31 26.22 -43.80
N GLY A 31 14.42 26.33 -44.80
CA GLY A 31 14.22 25.29 -45.80
C GLY A 31 12.87 25.40 -46.52
N PRO A 32 12.65 24.64 -47.60
CA PRO A 32 11.36 24.65 -48.32
C PRO A 32 10.21 24.07 -47.47
N ASN A 33 8.96 24.40 -47.83
CA ASN A 33 7.79 23.89 -47.11
C ASN A 33 7.72 22.37 -47.18
N GLY A 34 7.40 21.74 -46.05
CA GLY A 34 7.39 20.28 -45.94
C GLY A 34 8.77 19.62 -45.80
N SER A 35 9.88 20.36 -45.66
CA SER A 35 11.22 19.75 -45.55
C SER A 35 11.53 19.08 -44.20
N GLY A 36 10.64 19.21 -43.22
CA GLY A 36 10.80 18.67 -41.86
C GLY A 36 11.32 19.68 -40.82
N LYS A 37 11.20 20.99 -41.07
CA LYS A 37 11.63 22.06 -40.14
C LYS A 37 10.90 22.01 -38.79
N SER A 38 9.57 21.96 -38.81
CA SER A 38 8.77 21.90 -37.58
C SER A 38 8.99 20.62 -36.76
N ASN A 39 9.51 19.54 -37.39
CA ASN A 39 9.89 18.33 -36.66
C ASN A 39 11.04 18.57 -35.66
N VAL A 40 11.82 19.64 -35.81
CA VAL A 40 12.87 20.03 -34.86
C VAL A 40 12.25 20.57 -33.57
N VAL A 41 11.22 21.42 -33.68
CA VAL A 41 10.45 21.93 -32.53
C VAL A 41 9.75 20.78 -31.83
N ASP A 42 9.11 19.90 -32.61
CA ASP A 42 8.43 18.73 -32.06
C ASP A 42 9.40 17.85 -31.27
N ALA A 43 10.65 17.69 -31.73
CA ALA A 43 11.65 16.92 -31.02
C ALA A 43 12.10 17.58 -29.71
N LEU A 44 12.25 18.92 -29.70
CA LEU A 44 12.56 19.68 -28.49
C LEU A 44 11.42 19.61 -27.47
N ALA A 45 10.17 19.84 -27.89
CA ALA A 45 8.99 19.69 -27.03
C ALA A 45 8.90 18.27 -26.46
N TRP A 46 9.14 17.26 -27.30
CA TRP A 46 9.04 15.86 -26.93
C TRP A 46 10.08 15.43 -25.90
N VAL A 47 11.35 15.82 -26.04
CA VAL A 47 12.40 15.45 -25.08
C VAL A 47 12.25 16.20 -23.74
N MET A 48 11.65 17.40 -23.75
CA MET A 48 11.34 18.18 -22.55
C MET A 48 10.09 17.70 -21.79
N GLY A 49 9.39 16.68 -22.28
CA GLY A 49 8.34 15.99 -21.51
C GLY A 49 6.93 16.07 -22.08
N GLU A 50 6.74 16.60 -23.31
CA GLU A 50 5.42 16.64 -23.97
C GLU A 50 4.90 15.23 -24.30
N GLN A 51 3.66 14.92 -23.89
CA GLN A 51 3.06 13.59 -24.06
C GLN A 51 1.94 13.54 -25.10
N GLY A 52 1.42 14.68 -25.56
CA GLY A 52 0.34 14.72 -26.54
C GLY A 52 0.81 14.34 -27.95
N ALA A 53 0.17 13.33 -28.56
CA ALA A 53 0.41 13.05 -29.98
C ALA A 53 -0.08 14.21 -30.87
N LYS A 54 -1.17 14.88 -30.46
CA LYS A 54 -1.78 16.00 -31.19
C LYS A 54 -0.91 17.26 -31.19
N THR A 55 -0.26 17.57 -30.06
CA THR A 55 0.68 18.69 -29.90
C THR A 55 1.93 18.48 -30.76
N LEU A 56 2.38 17.23 -30.90
CA LEU A 56 3.46 16.81 -31.80
C LEU A 56 3.00 16.62 -33.25
N ARG A 57 1.85 17.19 -33.67
CA ARG A 57 1.33 17.10 -35.04
C ARG A 57 1.20 15.65 -35.57
N GLY A 58 0.81 14.71 -34.70
CA GLY A 58 0.58 13.29 -35.01
C GLY A 58 -0.78 12.78 -34.48
N GLY A 59 -1.21 11.61 -34.94
CA GLY A 59 -2.45 10.97 -34.47
C GLY A 59 -2.21 10.03 -33.29
N LYS A 60 -1.10 9.29 -33.33
CA LYS A 60 -0.64 8.36 -32.29
C LYS A 60 0.80 8.65 -31.90
N MET A 61 1.21 8.25 -30.70
CA MET A 61 2.60 8.40 -30.26
C MET A 61 3.59 7.61 -31.13
N GLU A 62 3.16 6.49 -31.72
CA GLU A 62 3.96 5.73 -32.68
C GLU A 62 4.32 6.52 -33.95
N ASP A 63 3.55 7.53 -34.32
CA ASP A 63 3.78 8.37 -35.51
C ASP A 63 5.02 9.26 -35.37
N VAL A 64 5.57 9.35 -34.16
CA VAL A 64 6.85 10.01 -33.88
C VAL A 64 8.03 9.18 -34.41
N ILE A 65 7.85 7.88 -34.62
CA ILE A 65 8.87 6.98 -35.17
C ILE A 65 8.83 7.02 -36.70
N PHE A 66 10.01 7.12 -37.34
CA PHE A 66 10.13 7.11 -38.80
C PHE A 66 9.38 5.90 -39.42
N ALA A 67 8.34 6.21 -40.19
CA ALA A 67 7.40 5.24 -40.76
C ALA A 67 7.94 4.48 -41.98
N GLY A 68 9.12 4.83 -42.50
CA GLY A 68 9.68 4.25 -43.71
C GLY A 68 9.42 5.09 -44.96
N THR A 69 10.26 4.92 -45.98
CA THR A 69 10.11 5.49 -47.33
C THR A 69 10.30 4.38 -48.37
N SER A 70 10.07 4.67 -49.65
CA SER A 70 10.21 3.69 -50.74
C SER A 70 11.62 3.07 -50.84
N THR A 71 12.65 3.72 -50.31
CA THR A 71 14.05 3.27 -50.32
C THR A 71 14.52 2.71 -48.98
N ARG A 72 13.77 2.89 -47.88
CA ARG A 72 14.20 2.53 -46.52
C ARG A 72 13.03 2.09 -45.63
N GLY A 73 13.15 0.91 -45.02
CA GLY A 73 12.11 0.37 -44.13
C GLY A 73 11.87 1.21 -42.85
N PRO A 74 10.71 1.03 -42.19
CA PRO A 74 10.39 1.67 -40.92
C PRO A 74 11.39 1.34 -39.83
N LEU A 75 11.67 2.30 -38.94
CA LEU A 75 12.51 2.07 -37.78
C LEU A 75 11.68 1.56 -36.60
N GLY A 76 12.30 0.79 -35.69
CA GLY A 76 11.65 0.22 -34.52
C GLY A 76 11.62 1.13 -33.28
N ARG A 77 12.41 2.22 -33.30
CA ARG A 77 12.50 3.20 -32.21
C ARG A 77 12.87 4.58 -32.72
N ALA A 78 12.43 5.60 -31.99
CA ALA A 78 12.90 6.98 -32.11
C ALA A 78 13.67 7.37 -30.84
N GLU A 79 14.75 8.12 -31.01
CA GLU A 79 15.59 8.62 -29.93
C GLU A 79 15.90 10.09 -30.18
N VAL A 80 15.69 10.91 -29.15
CA VAL A 80 16.07 12.33 -29.14
C VAL A 80 16.94 12.58 -27.92
N ARG A 81 18.08 13.25 -28.12
CA ARG A 81 18.98 13.68 -27.06
C ARG A 81 19.18 15.19 -27.12
N LEU A 82 18.92 15.87 -26.01
CA LEU A 82 19.13 17.29 -25.82
C LEU A 82 20.26 17.49 -24.82
N THR A 83 21.28 18.25 -25.20
CA THR A 83 22.38 18.61 -24.30
C THR A 83 22.28 20.09 -23.97
N ILE A 84 22.26 20.37 -22.67
CA ILE A 84 22.15 21.69 -22.06
C ILE A 84 23.48 22.01 -21.39
N ASP A 85 23.97 23.23 -21.59
CA ASP A 85 25.07 23.78 -20.81
C ASP A 85 24.51 24.44 -19.54
N ASN A 86 24.96 23.96 -18.38
CA ASN A 86 24.58 24.39 -17.03
C ASN A 86 25.75 25.06 -16.28
N SER A 87 26.69 25.67 -16.99
CA SER A 87 27.85 26.32 -16.37
C SER A 87 27.49 27.48 -15.42
N ASP A 88 26.28 28.02 -15.50
CA ASP A 88 25.72 29.03 -14.61
C ASP A 88 24.94 28.47 -13.41
N GLY A 89 24.81 27.14 -13.29
CA GLY A 89 24.16 26.48 -12.16
C GLY A 89 22.64 26.71 -12.07
N ALA A 90 21.98 27.04 -13.18
CA ALA A 90 20.53 27.25 -13.22
C ALA A 90 19.71 25.97 -12.99
N LEU A 91 20.27 24.81 -13.35
CA LEU A 91 19.72 23.50 -13.01
C LEU A 91 20.34 23.01 -11.69
N PRO A 92 19.53 22.44 -10.77
CA PRO A 92 19.98 21.94 -9.46
C PRO A 92 20.74 20.59 -9.59
N ILE A 93 21.78 20.54 -10.43
CA ILE A 93 22.66 19.39 -10.57
C ILE A 93 24.11 19.87 -10.71
N GLU A 94 25.04 19.19 -10.03
CA GLU A 94 26.48 19.48 -10.01
C GLU A 94 27.23 19.13 -11.31
N TYR A 95 26.54 19.07 -12.46
CA TYR A 95 27.17 18.87 -13.76
C TYR A 95 27.11 20.15 -14.59
N THR A 96 28.23 20.51 -15.20
CA THR A 96 28.33 21.64 -16.14
C THR A 96 27.61 21.38 -17.45
N GLU A 97 27.36 20.11 -17.80
CA GLU A 97 26.58 19.72 -18.97
C GLU A 97 25.56 18.65 -18.59
N VAL A 98 24.30 18.87 -18.98
CA VAL A 98 23.17 17.97 -18.70
C VAL A 98 22.60 17.47 -20.02
N THR A 99 22.64 16.16 -20.25
CA THR A 99 22.05 15.51 -21.43
C THR A 99 20.75 14.82 -21.04
N ILE A 100 19.62 15.32 -21.53
CA ILE A 100 18.31 14.68 -21.40
C ILE A 100 18.05 13.87 -22.67
N SER A 101 17.68 12.60 -22.51
CA SER A 101 17.37 11.72 -23.63
C SER A 101 16.02 11.03 -23.43
N ARG A 102 15.27 10.91 -24.53
CA ARG A 102 14.00 10.20 -24.58
C ARG A 102 14.03 9.20 -25.72
N ILE A 103 13.69 7.95 -25.41
CA ILE A 103 13.60 6.85 -26.37
C ILE A 103 12.17 6.34 -26.38
N LEU A 104 11.60 6.15 -27.57
CA LEU A 104 10.27 5.55 -27.75
C LEU A 104 10.36 4.36 -28.69
N PHE A 105 9.75 3.26 -28.25
CA PHE A 105 9.66 2.02 -28.98
C PHE A 105 8.27 1.86 -29.58
N ARG A 106 8.16 1.07 -30.67
CA ARG A 106 6.86 0.79 -31.32
C ARG A 106 5.82 0.09 -30.44
N ASN A 107 6.22 -0.49 -29.31
CA ASN A 107 5.30 -1.07 -28.33
C ASN A 107 4.58 -0.01 -27.45
N GLY A 108 4.85 1.28 -27.66
CA GLY A 108 4.29 2.38 -26.87
C GLY A 108 5.07 2.72 -25.59
N SER A 109 6.12 1.97 -25.26
CA SER A 109 6.98 2.28 -24.10
C SER A 109 7.91 3.46 -24.41
N SER A 110 8.00 4.40 -23.47
CA SER A 110 8.93 5.52 -23.52
C SER A 110 9.86 5.52 -22.30
N GLU A 111 11.15 5.65 -22.54
CA GLU A 111 12.18 5.70 -21.51
C GLU A 111 12.83 7.09 -21.50
N TYR A 112 13.00 7.66 -20.30
CA TYR A 112 13.74 8.88 -20.07
C TYR A 112 15.07 8.56 -19.41
N ALA A 113 16.11 9.30 -19.78
CA ALA A 113 17.40 9.25 -19.10
C ALA A 113 18.07 10.63 -19.03
N ILE A 114 18.65 10.94 -17.88
CA ILE A 114 19.48 12.13 -17.64
C ILE A 114 20.93 11.65 -17.52
N ASN A 115 21.83 12.21 -18.33
CA ASN A 115 23.24 11.83 -18.41
C ASN A 115 23.49 10.31 -18.64
N GLY A 116 22.50 9.60 -19.19
CA GLY A 116 22.55 8.16 -19.44
C GLY A 116 21.93 7.29 -18.35
N GLU A 117 21.54 7.86 -17.20
CA GLU A 117 20.83 7.16 -16.12
C GLU A 117 19.31 7.23 -16.31
N SER A 118 18.63 6.10 -16.18
CA SER A 118 17.17 6.02 -16.34
C SER A 118 16.45 6.76 -15.21
N CYS A 119 15.48 7.59 -15.57
CA CYS A 119 14.67 8.36 -14.64
C CYS A 119 13.19 8.35 -15.04
N ARG A 120 12.32 8.80 -14.13
CA ARG A 120 10.89 8.97 -14.42
C ARG A 120 10.67 10.32 -15.09
N LEU A 121 9.54 10.42 -15.80
CA LEU A 121 9.10 11.71 -16.37
C LEU A 121 8.96 12.79 -15.27
N LEU A 122 8.50 12.41 -14.08
CA LEU A 122 8.36 13.34 -12.96
C LEU A 122 9.70 13.99 -12.60
N ASP A 123 10.78 13.21 -12.60
CA ASP A 123 12.13 13.68 -12.23
C ASP A 123 12.66 14.66 -13.29
N VAL A 124 12.43 14.39 -14.58
CA VAL A 124 12.76 15.31 -15.68
C VAL A 124 11.94 16.60 -15.59
N GLN A 125 10.65 16.49 -15.26
CA GLN A 125 9.76 17.65 -15.11
C GLN A 125 10.08 18.49 -13.88
N GLU A 126 10.47 17.87 -12.77
CA GLU A 126 10.88 18.57 -11.54
C GLU A 126 12.20 19.30 -11.76
N LEU A 127 13.18 18.61 -12.36
CA LEU A 127 14.46 19.20 -12.75
C LEU A 127 14.29 20.44 -13.63
N LEU A 128 13.44 20.35 -14.66
CA LEU A 128 13.19 21.44 -15.60
C LEU A 128 12.25 22.52 -15.01
N SER A 129 11.43 22.20 -14.01
CA SER A 129 10.53 23.18 -13.36
C SER A 129 11.29 24.22 -12.55
N ASP A 130 12.43 23.85 -11.95
CA ASP A 130 13.22 24.77 -11.13
C ASP A 130 14.05 25.75 -11.96
N SER A 131 14.39 25.39 -13.20
CA SER A 131 15.06 26.27 -14.17
C SER A 131 14.11 27.05 -15.09
N GLY A 132 12.79 26.94 -14.89
CA GLY A 132 11.78 27.56 -15.74
C GLY A 132 11.72 26.96 -17.15
N LEU A 133 11.64 25.62 -17.26
CA LEU A 133 11.64 24.83 -18.51
C LEU A 133 10.67 23.61 -18.50
N GLY A 134 9.64 23.62 -17.64
CA GLY A 134 8.69 22.52 -17.44
C GLY A 134 7.70 22.21 -18.59
N ARG A 135 6.67 21.40 -18.29
CA ARG A 135 5.72 20.81 -19.26
C ARG A 135 4.83 21.83 -20.01
N GLU A 136 4.56 23.01 -19.44
CA GLU A 136 3.57 23.97 -19.97
C GLU A 136 4.22 25.26 -20.53
N MET A 137 5.55 25.24 -20.70
CA MET A 137 6.36 26.45 -20.91
C MET A 137 6.03 27.29 -22.15
N HIS A 138 6.04 28.60 -21.96
CA HIS A 138 5.97 29.65 -22.99
C HIS A 138 7.23 29.79 -23.85
N VAL A 139 8.24 28.92 -23.65
CA VAL A 139 9.53 28.95 -24.35
C VAL A 139 9.39 28.55 -25.81
N ILE A 140 8.43 27.67 -26.13
CA ILE A 140 8.07 27.36 -27.51
C ILE A 140 6.90 28.28 -27.89
N VAL A 141 7.02 28.99 -29.00
CA VAL A 141 5.95 29.83 -29.55
C VAL A 141 5.74 29.43 -31.01
N GLY A 142 4.63 28.76 -31.28
CA GLY A 142 4.21 28.42 -32.64
C GLY A 142 2.84 29.00 -32.97
N GLN A 143 2.42 28.85 -34.24
CA GLN A 143 1.14 29.35 -34.74
C GLN A 143 -0.08 28.98 -33.88
N GLY A 144 -0.11 27.78 -33.28
CA GLY A 144 -1.22 27.33 -32.42
C GLY A 144 -1.27 27.97 -31.03
N GLN A 145 -0.14 28.41 -30.48
CA GLN A 145 -0.05 28.99 -29.15
C GLN A 145 -0.42 30.48 -29.16
N LEU A 146 -0.08 31.19 -30.24
CA LEU A 146 -0.55 32.56 -30.50
C LEU A 146 -2.08 32.64 -30.52
N ASP A 147 -2.73 31.70 -31.22
CA ASP A 147 -4.20 31.59 -31.23
C ASP A 147 -4.79 31.22 -29.86
N THR A 148 -4.06 30.44 -29.06
CA THR A 148 -4.50 29.99 -27.72
C THR A 148 -4.50 31.16 -26.72
N VAL A 149 -3.43 31.97 -26.69
CA VAL A 149 -3.34 33.17 -25.84
C VAL A 149 -4.45 34.18 -26.17
N LEU A 150 -4.81 34.30 -27.46
CA LEU A 150 -5.89 35.19 -27.91
C LEU A 150 -7.29 34.71 -27.51
N ARG A 151 -7.53 33.39 -27.54
CA ARG A 151 -8.82 32.77 -27.18
C ARG A 151 -8.98 32.47 -25.69
N ALA A 152 -7.88 32.51 -24.93
CA ALA A 152 -7.86 32.28 -23.49
C ALA A 152 -8.83 33.24 -22.76
N THR A 153 -9.56 32.71 -21.78
CA THR A 153 -10.38 33.52 -20.87
C THR A 153 -9.47 34.39 -19.98
N PRO A 154 -9.99 35.44 -19.33
CA PRO A 154 -9.19 36.24 -18.39
C PRO A 154 -8.51 35.40 -17.29
N GLU A 155 -9.15 34.33 -16.83
CA GLU A 155 -8.59 33.39 -15.85
C GLU A 155 -7.48 32.53 -16.45
N ASP A 156 -7.65 32.04 -17.69
CA ASP A 156 -6.61 31.28 -18.39
C ASP A 156 -5.38 32.15 -18.71
N ARG A 157 -5.59 33.44 -19.01
CA ARG A 157 -4.51 34.41 -19.28
C ARG A 157 -3.62 34.63 -18.07
N ARG A 158 -4.18 34.57 -16.87
CA ARG A 158 -3.42 34.60 -15.62
C ARG A 158 -2.45 33.43 -15.53
N GLY A 159 -2.85 32.25 -16.00
CA GLY A 159 -1.99 31.07 -16.04
C GLY A 159 -0.63 31.36 -16.70
N PHE A 160 -0.60 32.15 -17.78
CA PHE A 160 0.64 32.53 -18.47
C PHE A 160 1.56 33.45 -17.66
N ILE A 161 1.00 34.34 -16.81
CA ILE A 161 1.83 35.18 -15.94
C ILE A 161 2.31 34.39 -14.72
N GLU A 162 1.44 33.55 -14.14
CA GLU A 162 1.79 32.73 -12.98
C GLU A 162 2.85 31.68 -13.28
N GLU A 163 2.81 31.14 -14.49
CA GLU A 163 3.81 30.21 -14.98
C GLU A 163 5.15 30.91 -15.23
N ALA A 164 5.16 32.06 -15.91
CA ALA A 164 6.36 32.88 -16.08
C ALA A 164 6.97 33.33 -14.73
N ALA A 165 6.13 33.49 -13.71
CA ALA A 165 6.55 33.86 -12.36
C ALA A 165 6.98 32.66 -11.48
N GLY A 166 6.84 31.43 -11.97
CA GLY A 166 7.22 30.22 -11.23
C GLY A 166 6.31 29.88 -10.05
N ILE A 167 5.06 30.38 -10.04
CA ILE A 167 4.09 30.20 -8.95
C ILE A 167 3.52 28.77 -8.92
N LEU A 168 3.52 28.09 -10.08
CA LEU A 168 2.93 26.77 -10.25
C LEU A 168 3.49 25.72 -9.27
N LYS A 169 4.78 25.81 -8.91
CA LYS A 169 5.41 24.92 -7.91
C LYS A 169 4.83 25.11 -6.51
N HIS A 170 4.60 26.36 -6.11
CA HIS A 170 4.01 26.71 -4.81
C HIS A 170 2.54 26.29 -4.74
N ARG A 171 1.78 26.47 -5.83
CA ARG A 171 0.40 26.01 -5.94
C ARG A 171 0.27 24.49 -5.83
N ARG A 172 1.12 23.72 -6.53
CA ARG A 172 1.14 22.26 -6.41
C ARG A 172 1.53 21.80 -5.01
N ARG A 173 2.48 22.49 -4.36
CA ARG A 173 2.87 22.23 -2.97
C ARG A 173 1.73 22.51 -1.99
N LYS A 174 0.96 23.57 -2.21
CA LYS A 174 -0.27 23.88 -1.45
C LYS A 174 -1.31 22.77 -1.60
N GLU A 175 -1.62 22.34 -2.82
CA GLU A 175 -2.61 21.28 -3.08
C GLU A 175 -2.22 19.95 -2.40
N ARG A 176 -0.93 19.60 -2.44
CA ARG A 176 -0.39 18.42 -1.72
C ARG A 176 -0.53 18.55 -0.20
N THR A 177 -0.32 19.75 0.33
CA THR A 177 -0.42 20.05 1.77
C THR A 177 -1.88 20.03 2.23
N LEU A 178 -2.81 20.56 1.43
CA LEU A 178 -4.25 20.46 1.66
C LEU A 178 -4.74 19.01 1.70
N ARG A 179 -4.33 18.16 0.76
CA ARG A 179 -4.67 16.73 0.79
C ARG A 179 -4.15 16.01 2.04
N LYS A 180 -2.97 16.40 2.56
CA LYS A 180 -2.45 15.87 3.82
C LYS A 180 -3.29 16.34 5.02
N LEU A 181 -3.71 17.60 5.02
CA LEU A 181 -4.56 18.18 6.06
C LEU A 181 -5.89 17.44 6.17
N ASP A 182 -6.59 17.20 5.06
CA ASP A 182 -7.86 16.47 5.02
C ASP A 182 -7.76 15.05 5.59
N ALA A 183 -6.67 14.34 5.23
CA ALA A 183 -6.40 13.01 5.76
C ALA A 183 -6.15 13.03 7.29
N MET A 184 -5.47 14.06 7.80
CA MET A 184 -5.22 14.22 9.24
C MET A 184 -6.50 14.57 10.03
N GLU A 185 -7.40 15.37 9.47
CA GLU A 185 -8.68 15.73 10.12
C GLU A 185 -9.57 14.50 10.38
N THR A 186 -9.57 13.55 9.44
CA THR A 186 -10.26 12.26 9.60
C THR A 186 -9.70 11.46 10.78
N ASN A 187 -8.37 11.39 10.92
CA ASN A 187 -7.71 10.66 12.01
C ASN A 187 -7.89 11.34 13.38
N LEU A 188 -7.88 12.67 13.42
CA LEU A 188 -8.07 13.46 14.64
C LEU A 188 -9.48 13.24 15.21
N THR A 189 -10.49 13.19 14.35
CA THR A 189 -11.89 12.93 14.74
C THR A 189 -12.01 11.58 15.47
N ARG A 190 -11.41 10.52 14.92
CA ARG A 190 -11.44 9.18 15.52
C ARG A 190 -10.74 9.10 16.89
N LEU A 191 -9.61 9.78 17.05
CA LEU A 191 -8.88 9.80 18.32
C LEU A 191 -9.63 10.57 19.42
N ASN A 192 -10.35 11.64 19.05
CA ASN A 192 -11.18 12.39 19.98
C ASN A 192 -12.34 11.55 20.54
N ASP A 193 -12.98 10.74 19.69
CA ASP A 193 -14.07 9.85 20.12
C ASP A 193 -13.56 8.80 21.11
N LEU A 194 -12.41 8.19 20.81
CA LEU A 194 -11.78 7.18 21.69
C LEU A 194 -11.36 7.76 23.04
N ALA A 195 -10.77 8.96 23.05
CA ALA A 195 -10.41 9.66 24.30
C ALA A 195 -11.66 10.02 25.13
N GLY A 196 -12.75 10.42 24.46
CA GLY A 196 -14.03 10.73 25.09
C GLY A 196 -14.69 9.52 25.76
N GLU A 197 -14.57 8.33 25.16
CA GLU A 197 -15.10 7.08 25.72
C GLU A 197 -14.35 6.65 26.99
N ILE A 198 -13.02 6.65 26.97
CA ILE A 198 -12.19 6.26 28.12
C ILE A 198 -12.41 7.19 29.31
N ARG A 199 -12.59 8.50 29.07
CA ARG A 199 -12.88 9.48 30.14
C ARG A 199 -14.17 9.19 30.90
N ARG A 200 -15.20 8.65 30.23
CA ARG A 200 -16.49 8.30 30.87
C ARG A 200 -16.34 7.13 31.83
N GLN A 201 -15.38 6.24 31.60
CA GLN A 201 -15.14 5.03 32.41
C GLN A 201 -14.37 5.30 33.71
N LEU A 202 -13.52 6.34 33.76
CA LEU A 202 -12.66 6.64 34.92
C LEU A 202 -13.41 7.06 36.21
N LYS A 203 -14.54 7.78 36.08
CA LYS A 203 -15.25 8.38 37.22
C LYS A 203 -15.86 7.36 38.22
N PRO A 204 -16.58 6.30 37.78
CA PRO A 204 -17.08 5.27 38.71
C PRO A 204 -15.96 4.45 39.36
N LEU A 205 -14.86 4.23 38.64
CA LEU A 205 -13.73 3.40 39.09
C LEU A 205 -12.93 4.09 40.23
N GLY A 206 -12.78 5.41 40.18
CA GLY A 206 -12.11 6.18 41.25
C GLY A 206 -12.79 6.11 42.62
N ARG A 207 -14.12 5.94 42.69
CA ARG A 207 -14.84 5.77 43.97
C ARG A 207 -14.59 4.40 44.61
N GLN A 208 -14.37 3.38 43.80
CA GLN A 208 -14.09 2.02 44.26
C GLN A 208 -12.68 1.91 44.86
N ALA A 209 -11.72 2.69 44.34
CA ALA A 209 -10.35 2.75 44.83
C ALA A 209 -10.22 3.32 46.26
N GLU A 210 -11.12 4.22 46.68
CA GLU A 210 -11.08 4.83 48.02
C GLU A 210 -11.52 3.85 49.13
N VAL A 211 -12.54 3.04 48.85
CA VAL A 211 -13.03 1.96 49.76
C VAL A 211 -11.97 0.85 49.92
N ALA A 212 -11.21 0.56 48.86
CA ALA A 212 -10.14 -0.42 48.91
C ALA A 212 -9.00 -0.05 49.89
N ARG A 213 -8.78 1.24 50.13
CA ARG A 213 -7.70 1.75 51.02
C ARG A 213 -7.98 1.50 52.51
N GLN A 214 -9.24 1.59 52.95
CA GLN A 214 -9.61 1.33 54.36
C GLN A 214 -9.55 -0.16 54.72
N ALA A 215 -9.84 -1.04 53.76
CA ALA A 215 -9.77 -2.49 53.93
C ALA A 215 -8.34 -3.02 54.16
N GLN A 216 -7.32 -2.34 53.61
CA GLN A 216 -5.91 -2.74 53.78
C GLN A 216 -5.44 -2.67 55.25
N GLY A 217 -5.96 -1.75 56.08
CA GLY A 217 -5.55 -1.60 57.48
C GLY A 217 -5.99 -2.75 58.39
N ILE A 218 -7.23 -3.24 58.23
CA ILE A 218 -7.76 -4.37 59.02
C ILE A 218 -7.15 -5.70 58.57
N ALA A 219 -6.78 -5.82 57.29
CA ALA A 219 -6.09 -6.99 56.76
C ALA A 219 -4.68 -7.20 57.36
N ALA A 220 -4.04 -6.16 57.91
CA ALA A 220 -2.73 -6.26 58.55
C ALA A 220 -2.75 -6.98 59.92
N GLU A 221 -3.83 -6.85 60.70
CA GLU A 221 -3.99 -7.58 61.98
C GLU A 221 -4.23 -9.09 61.77
N VAL A 222 -4.98 -9.44 60.71
CA VAL A 222 -5.21 -10.83 60.28
C VAL A 222 -3.90 -11.47 59.81
N ARG A 223 -3.01 -10.65 59.24
CA ARG A 223 -1.73 -11.09 58.67
C ARG A 223 -0.74 -11.60 59.71
N ASP A 224 -0.61 -10.93 60.86
CA ASP A 224 0.34 -11.32 61.93
C ASP A 224 -0.02 -12.67 62.59
N ALA A 225 -1.32 -12.91 62.86
CA ALA A 225 -1.77 -14.13 63.53
C ALA A 225 -1.66 -15.38 62.64
N LYS A 226 -1.89 -15.25 61.33
CA LYS A 226 -1.73 -16.34 60.36
C LYS A 226 -0.26 -16.71 60.10
N ALA A 227 0.67 -15.74 60.18
CA ALA A 227 2.09 -15.95 59.89
C ALA A 227 2.71 -17.00 60.81
N ARG A 228 2.37 -16.90 62.10
CA ARG A 228 2.90 -17.78 63.15
C ARG A 228 2.39 -19.22 63.04
N LEU A 229 1.21 -19.44 62.45
CA LEU A 229 0.66 -20.78 62.24
C LEU A 229 1.24 -21.46 60.99
N LEU A 230 1.53 -20.69 59.94
CA LEU A 230 2.11 -21.21 58.69
C LEU A 230 3.60 -21.57 58.82
N ALA A 231 4.36 -20.87 59.66
CA ALA A 231 5.76 -21.18 59.93
C ALA A 231 6.00 -22.61 60.47
N ASP A 232 5.06 -23.13 61.26
CA ASP A 232 5.06 -24.48 61.85
C ASP A 232 4.80 -25.58 60.81
N ASP A 233 3.90 -25.34 59.83
CA ASP A 233 3.53 -26.34 58.81
C ASP A 233 4.60 -26.46 57.69
N VAL A 234 5.35 -25.39 57.43
CA VAL A 234 6.45 -25.31 56.44
C VAL A 234 7.65 -26.18 56.80
N THR A 235 8.05 -26.16 58.06
CA THR A 235 9.23 -26.91 58.55
C THR A 235 9.05 -28.42 58.44
N ARG A 236 7.82 -28.92 58.54
CA ARG A 236 7.49 -30.35 58.40
C ARG A 236 7.65 -30.86 56.96
N LEU A 237 7.14 -30.12 55.97
CA LEU A 237 7.13 -30.52 54.54
C LEU A 237 8.52 -30.48 53.86
N ARG A 238 9.44 -29.64 54.34
CA ARG A 238 10.83 -29.59 53.86
C ARG A 238 11.54 -30.95 53.95
N THR A 239 11.27 -31.71 55.01
CA THR A 239 11.92 -33.00 55.28
C THR A 239 11.54 -34.09 54.27
N GLU A 240 10.31 -34.06 53.76
CA GLU A 240 9.79 -35.06 52.80
C GLU A 240 10.32 -34.79 51.38
N LEU A 241 10.50 -33.52 51.01
CA LEU A 241 10.96 -33.10 49.69
C LEU A 241 12.40 -33.49 49.35
N ALA A 242 13.27 -33.54 50.35
CA ALA A 242 14.68 -33.92 50.14
C ALA A 242 14.83 -35.35 49.59
N SER A 243 13.92 -36.27 49.92
CA SER A 243 13.96 -37.65 49.39
C SER A 243 13.48 -37.77 47.93
N LEU A 244 12.51 -36.95 47.50
CA LEU A 244 11.95 -37.01 46.14
C LEU A 244 12.88 -36.37 45.09
N ALA A 245 13.66 -35.37 45.47
CA ALA A 245 14.60 -34.68 44.58
C ALA A 245 15.72 -35.59 44.05
N LYS A 246 16.06 -36.68 44.76
CA LYS A 246 17.11 -37.62 44.34
C LYS A 246 16.70 -38.48 43.15
N ASP A 247 15.46 -38.98 43.14
CA ASP A 247 14.90 -39.81 42.06
C ASP A 247 14.55 -39.00 40.78
N GLU A 248 14.35 -37.68 40.93
CA GLU A 248 14.15 -36.72 39.84
C GLU A 248 15.45 -36.53 39.03
N SER A 249 16.59 -36.38 39.72
CA SER A 249 17.90 -36.09 39.12
C SER A 249 18.41 -37.19 38.17
N GLU A 250 18.19 -38.46 38.49
CA GLU A 250 18.65 -39.60 37.68
C GLU A 250 17.93 -39.65 36.31
N ARG A 251 16.61 -39.44 36.28
CA ARG A 251 15.81 -39.46 35.04
C ARG A 251 15.95 -38.17 34.23
N HIS A 252 16.16 -37.04 34.92
CA HIS A 252 16.48 -35.77 34.28
C HIS A 252 17.79 -35.84 33.47
N SER A 253 18.78 -36.58 33.96
CA SER A 253 20.06 -36.79 33.27
C SER A 253 19.89 -37.53 31.94
N GLU A 254 19.03 -38.54 31.88
CA GLU A 254 18.71 -39.29 30.65
C GLU A 254 17.92 -38.44 29.64
N ARG A 255 17.04 -37.54 30.14
CA ARG A 255 16.32 -36.56 29.32
C ARG A 255 17.28 -35.57 28.63
N ILE A 256 18.27 -35.07 29.36
CA ILE A 256 19.28 -34.14 28.82
C ILE A 256 20.03 -34.77 27.64
N VAL A 257 20.43 -36.04 27.73
CA VAL A 257 21.16 -36.73 26.66
C VAL A 257 20.31 -36.85 25.38
N LEU A 258 19.02 -37.19 25.51
CA LEU A 258 18.11 -37.26 24.35
C LEU A 258 17.78 -35.87 23.80
N GLN A 259 17.69 -34.85 24.66
CA GLN A 259 17.50 -33.48 24.24
C GLN A 259 18.72 -32.96 23.46
N GLU A 260 19.94 -33.23 23.92
CA GLU A 260 21.17 -32.89 23.20
C GLU A 260 21.21 -33.56 21.81
N GLN A 261 20.73 -34.80 21.68
CA GLN A 261 20.64 -35.47 20.39
C GLN A 261 19.63 -34.80 19.44
N VAL A 262 18.50 -34.31 19.97
CA VAL A 262 17.53 -33.52 19.18
C VAL A 262 18.16 -32.20 18.75
N GLU A 263 18.81 -31.48 19.66
CA GLU A 263 19.47 -30.20 19.38
C GLU A 263 20.60 -30.36 18.36
N GLN A 264 21.43 -31.40 18.47
CA GLN A 264 22.48 -31.70 17.47
C GLN A 264 21.89 -31.99 16.08
N LYS A 265 20.77 -32.74 16.01
CA LYS A 265 20.08 -33.01 14.74
C LYS A 265 19.40 -31.75 14.19
N GLN A 266 18.81 -30.91 15.03
CA GLN A 266 18.21 -29.62 14.64
C GLN A 266 19.28 -28.64 14.12
N LEU A 267 20.40 -28.48 14.82
CA LEU A 267 21.54 -27.67 14.34
C LEU A 267 22.08 -28.17 13.01
N ARG A 268 22.11 -29.50 12.80
CA ARG A 268 22.52 -30.08 11.51
C ARG A 268 21.49 -29.80 10.41
N ILE A 269 20.19 -29.87 10.72
CA ILE A 269 19.11 -29.50 9.80
C ILE A 269 19.20 -28.01 9.46
N GLU A 270 19.31 -27.12 10.44
CA GLU A 270 19.45 -25.68 10.26
C GLU A 270 20.70 -25.33 9.44
N ARG A 271 21.83 -25.99 9.69
CA ARG A 271 23.04 -25.83 8.88
C ARG A 271 22.82 -26.24 7.43
N LEU A 272 22.17 -27.38 7.19
CA LEU A 272 21.84 -27.84 5.83
C LEU A 272 20.78 -26.95 5.16
N GLU A 273 19.84 -26.37 5.92
CA GLU A 273 18.86 -25.39 5.43
C GLU A 273 19.52 -24.07 5.06
N HIS A 274 20.47 -23.60 5.86
CA HIS A 274 21.26 -22.41 5.56
C HIS A 274 22.21 -22.65 4.37
N GLU A 275 22.81 -23.84 4.27
CA GLU A 275 23.60 -24.25 3.09
C GLU A 275 22.69 -24.37 1.83
N GLN A 276 21.40 -24.72 1.97
CA GLN A 276 20.41 -24.72 0.87
C GLN A 276 19.93 -23.33 0.44
N GLN A 277 20.03 -22.32 1.31
CA GLN A 277 19.69 -20.92 1.01
C GLN A 277 20.81 -20.18 0.25
N GLY A 278 21.93 -20.86 -0.06
CA GLY A 278 23.06 -20.28 -0.77
C GLY A 278 22.72 -19.84 -2.21
N ASP A 279 23.19 -18.64 -2.55
CA ASP A 279 23.12 -18.00 -3.87
C ASP A 279 23.88 -18.78 -4.97
N GLU A 280 24.58 -19.87 -4.67
CA GLU A 280 25.50 -20.53 -5.60
C GLU A 280 24.82 -21.11 -6.84
N LEU A 281 23.66 -21.75 -6.69
CA LEU A 281 22.89 -22.24 -7.85
C LEU A 281 22.36 -21.07 -8.69
N ASP A 282 21.91 -20.00 -8.05
CA ASP A 282 21.38 -18.83 -8.74
C ASP A 282 22.51 -18.02 -9.39
N ALA A 283 23.70 -17.96 -8.79
CA ALA A 283 24.92 -17.41 -9.36
C ALA A 283 25.38 -18.25 -10.57
N ALA A 284 25.39 -19.58 -10.46
CA ALA A 284 25.70 -20.47 -11.56
C ALA A 284 24.70 -20.31 -12.72
N ARG A 285 23.39 -20.18 -12.43
CA ARG A 285 22.35 -19.87 -13.43
C ARG A 285 22.55 -18.51 -14.08
N ARG A 286 22.87 -17.46 -13.30
CA ARG A 286 23.18 -16.12 -13.82
C ARG A 286 24.40 -16.14 -14.74
N VAL A 287 25.47 -16.84 -14.37
CA VAL A 287 26.69 -16.99 -15.18
C VAL A 287 26.38 -17.75 -16.48
N THR A 288 25.67 -18.87 -16.41
CA THR A 288 25.23 -19.62 -17.61
C THR A 288 24.40 -18.73 -18.53
N PHE A 289 23.40 -18.02 -18.01
CA PHE A 289 22.56 -17.13 -18.80
C PHE A 289 23.35 -15.95 -19.42
N ALA A 290 24.29 -15.36 -18.67
CA ALA A 290 25.15 -14.28 -19.17
C ALA A 290 26.08 -14.76 -20.30
N LEU A 291 26.62 -15.97 -20.19
CA LEU A 291 27.44 -16.60 -21.22
C LEU A 291 26.59 -16.97 -22.46
N GLU A 292 25.37 -17.50 -22.30
CA GLU A 292 24.44 -17.75 -23.42
C GLU A 292 24.05 -16.46 -24.16
N SER A 293 23.79 -15.38 -23.41
CA SER A 293 23.51 -14.06 -23.97
C SER A 293 24.71 -13.54 -24.76
N SER A 294 25.93 -13.68 -24.21
CA SER A 294 27.17 -13.24 -24.85
C SER A 294 27.48 -14.06 -26.10
N GLN A 295 27.30 -15.38 -26.04
CA GLN A 295 27.45 -16.30 -27.18
C GLN A 295 26.48 -15.94 -28.31
N SER A 296 25.21 -15.69 -27.98
CA SER A 296 24.19 -15.30 -28.98
C SER A 296 24.55 -13.97 -29.66
N LYS A 297 25.01 -12.98 -28.88
CA LYS A 297 25.49 -11.69 -29.41
C LYS A 297 26.69 -11.86 -30.34
N LEU A 298 27.69 -12.67 -29.95
CA LEU A 298 28.89 -12.92 -30.74
C LEU A 298 28.58 -13.68 -32.04
N ARG A 299 27.67 -14.67 -32.01
CA ARG A 299 27.19 -15.38 -33.22
C ARG A 299 26.44 -14.42 -34.15
N GLY A 300 25.61 -13.54 -33.60
CA GLY A 300 24.95 -12.48 -34.37
C GLY A 300 25.94 -11.52 -35.03
N LEU A 301 26.99 -11.12 -34.30
CA LEU A 301 28.04 -10.23 -34.81
C LEU A 301 28.88 -10.90 -35.92
N PHE A 302 29.17 -12.20 -35.78
CA PHE A 302 29.84 -13.00 -36.81
C PHE A 302 29.00 -13.12 -38.09
N ALA A 303 27.70 -13.41 -37.95
CA ALA A 303 26.78 -13.47 -39.09
C ALA A 303 26.66 -12.12 -39.82
N GLN A 304 26.60 -11.01 -39.07
CA GLN A 304 26.58 -9.66 -39.64
C GLN A 304 27.89 -9.29 -40.34
N ALA A 305 29.04 -9.65 -39.77
CA ALA A 305 30.34 -9.43 -40.40
C ALA A 305 30.47 -10.20 -41.73
N GLN A 306 30.04 -11.46 -41.76
CA GLN A 306 30.01 -12.29 -42.98
C GLN A 306 29.05 -11.72 -44.04
N GLN A 307 27.82 -11.35 -43.66
CA GLN A 307 26.88 -10.69 -44.58
C GLN A 307 27.44 -9.37 -45.14
N ARG A 308 28.17 -8.61 -44.33
CA ARG A 308 28.80 -7.35 -44.76
C ARG A 308 29.91 -7.59 -45.77
N LEU A 309 30.71 -8.64 -45.59
CA LEU A 309 31.75 -9.04 -46.56
C LEU A 309 31.12 -9.46 -47.89
N THR A 310 30.07 -10.29 -47.86
CA THR A 310 29.35 -10.71 -49.08
C THR A 310 28.73 -9.52 -49.83
N PHE A 311 28.14 -8.57 -49.10
CA PHE A 311 27.57 -7.34 -49.68
C PHE A 311 28.63 -6.40 -50.29
N LEU A 312 29.80 -6.30 -49.66
CA LEU A 312 30.90 -5.49 -50.18
C LEU A 312 31.58 -6.16 -51.39
N ALA A 313 31.61 -7.49 -51.44
CA ALA A 313 32.13 -8.28 -52.57
C ALA A 313 31.22 -8.19 -53.80
N THR A 314 29.90 -8.20 -53.63
CA THR A 314 28.93 -8.07 -54.74
C THR A 314 28.91 -6.69 -55.40
N GLN A 315 29.46 -5.65 -54.76
CA GLN A 315 29.60 -4.31 -55.35
C GLN A 315 30.89 -4.12 -56.17
N SER A 316 31.67 -5.19 -56.39
CA SER A 316 32.99 -5.14 -57.05
C SER A 316 32.95 -5.17 -58.59
N GLU A 317 31.79 -5.41 -59.21
CA GLU A 317 31.67 -5.58 -60.67
C GLU A 317 31.10 -4.34 -61.39
N ALA A 318 31.75 -3.18 -61.26
CA ALA A 318 31.47 -2.02 -62.12
C ALA A 318 32.71 -1.73 -62.99
N PRO A 319 32.60 -1.74 -64.32
CA PRO A 319 33.74 -1.58 -65.22
C PRO A 319 34.30 -0.15 -65.19
N ASP A 320 35.62 -0.02 -65.27
CA ASP A 320 36.36 1.23 -65.43
C ASP A 320 35.80 2.05 -66.62
N GLN A 321 35.11 3.15 -66.32
CA GLN A 321 34.65 4.11 -67.33
C GLN A 321 35.80 5.03 -67.73
N VAL A 322 36.34 4.80 -68.93
CA VAL A 322 37.35 5.65 -69.58
C VAL A 322 36.70 6.97 -69.99
N SER A 323 37.27 8.09 -69.53
CA SER A 323 36.81 9.47 -69.84
C SER A 323 36.94 9.77 -71.35
N LEU A 324 35.85 10.31 -71.93
CA LEU A 324 35.72 10.58 -73.38
C LEU A 324 35.90 12.07 -73.76
N THR A 325 35.92 12.99 -72.79
CA THR A 325 35.94 14.44 -73.05
C THR A 325 37.36 15.01 -72.88
N SER A 326 38.00 15.41 -73.98
CA SER A 326 39.39 15.89 -74.00
C SER A 326 39.49 17.41 -73.84
N ARG A 327 40.61 17.91 -73.30
CA ARG A 327 40.90 19.35 -73.18
C ARG A 327 40.87 20.09 -74.53
N SER A 328 41.18 19.39 -75.63
CA SER A 328 41.08 19.92 -77.01
C SER A 328 39.66 20.39 -77.36
N ALA A 329 38.64 19.65 -76.92
CA ALA A 329 37.24 19.98 -77.22
C ALA A 329 36.76 21.26 -76.51
N VAL A 330 37.38 21.62 -75.38
CA VAL A 330 37.08 22.86 -74.63
C VAL A 330 37.73 24.07 -75.33
N ASP A 331 38.94 23.90 -75.87
CA ASP A 331 39.66 24.98 -76.54
C ASP A 331 39.04 25.28 -77.92
N GLU A 332 38.63 24.27 -78.69
CA GLU A 332 37.92 24.43 -79.97
C GLU A 332 36.57 25.18 -79.82
N ALA A 333 35.78 24.86 -78.78
CA ALA A 333 34.51 25.53 -78.52
C ALA A 333 34.66 27.00 -78.09
N ARG A 334 35.81 27.37 -77.51
CA ARG A 334 36.13 28.78 -77.15
C ARG A 334 36.53 29.61 -78.36
N GLU A 335 37.26 29.02 -79.30
CA GLU A 335 37.71 29.70 -80.51
C GLU A 335 36.52 30.01 -81.44
N GLU A 336 35.56 29.09 -81.60
CA GLU A 336 34.31 29.31 -82.35
C GLU A 336 33.47 30.46 -81.75
N ALA A 337 33.40 30.56 -80.43
CA ALA A 337 32.66 31.64 -79.75
C ALA A 337 33.30 33.02 -79.98
N HIS A 338 34.63 33.10 -80.03
CA HIS A 338 35.36 34.33 -80.26
C HIS A 338 35.20 34.85 -81.71
N GLU A 339 35.21 33.96 -82.70
CA GLU A 339 34.98 34.33 -84.11
C GLU A 339 33.56 34.89 -84.34
N LEU A 340 32.54 34.26 -83.75
CA LEU A 340 31.14 34.70 -83.89
C LEU A 340 30.87 36.05 -83.20
N ALA A 341 31.59 36.36 -82.11
CA ALA A 341 31.50 37.65 -81.44
C ALA A 341 32.07 38.80 -82.30
N GLY A 342 33.06 38.52 -83.16
CA GLY A 342 33.67 39.50 -84.06
C GLY A 342 32.74 40.04 -85.16
N LEU A 343 31.64 39.36 -85.47
CA LEU A 343 30.66 39.76 -86.49
C LEU A 343 29.59 40.73 -85.98
N ILE A 344 29.49 40.93 -84.66
CA ILE A 344 28.48 41.77 -84.01
C ILE A 344 28.61 43.27 -84.39
N PRO A 345 29.80 43.89 -84.41
CA PRO A 345 29.95 45.33 -84.69
C PRO A 345 29.49 45.72 -86.10
N GLU A 346 29.83 44.92 -87.11
CA GLU A 346 29.42 45.16 -88.51
C GLU A 346 27.89 45.10 -88.68
N ARG A 347 27.21 44.22 -87.93
CA ARG A 347 25.74 44.10 -87.95
C ARG A 347 25.07 45.21 -87.14
N GLU A 348 25.70 45.68 -86.07
CA GLU A 348 25.23 46.79 -85.26
C GLU A 348 25.21 48.10 -86.08
N ASP A 349 26.28 48.36 -86.84
CA ASP A 349 26.36 49.56 -87.68
C ASP A 349 25.32 49.56 -88.81
N ALA A 350 25.05 48.40 -89.43
CA ALA A 350 23.99 48.24 -90.42
C ALA A 350 22.58 48.46 -89.82
N TRP A 351 22.35 47.98 -88.59
CA TRP A 351 21.10 48.21 -87.87
C TRP A 351 20.91 49.69 -87.51
N ARG A 352 21.95 50.37 -87.00
CA ARG A 352 21.89 51.81 -86.68
C ARG A 352 21.56 52.68 -87.89
N ALA A 353 22.05 52.31 -89.07
CA ALA A 353 21.72 53.00 -90.31
C ALA A 353 20.25 52.83 -90.71
N ALA A 354 19.70 51.62 -90.58
CA ALA A 354 18.28 51.35 -90.85
C ALA A 354 17.35 51.99 -89.80
N GLU A 355 17.76 51.99 -88.53
CA GLU A 355 17.04 52.65 -87.42
C GLU A 355 16.91 54.16 -87.66
N GLN A 356 17.95 54.82 -88.17
CA GLN A 356 17.86 56.25 -88.52
C GLN A 356 16.87 56.54 -89.65
N ALA A 357 16.69 55.60 -90.60
CA ALA A 357 15.71 55.72 -91.67
C ALA A 357 14.28 55.53 -91.15
N THR A 358 14.03 54.53 -90.30
CA THR A 358 12.74 54.34 -89.63
C THR A 358 12.38 55.52 -88.75
N ARG A 359 13.32 56.07 -87.96
CA ARG A 359 13.06 57.23 -87.10
C ARG A 359 12.55 58.44 -87.87
N ARG A 360 13.02 58.67 -89.10
CA ARG A 360 12.54 59.78 -89.96
C ARG A 360 11.12 59.55 -90.48
N ALA A 361 10.78 58.31 -90.85
CA ALA A 361 9.42 57.94 -91.25
C ALA A 361 8.45 57.97 -90.05
N GLN A 362 8.90 57.46 -88.90
CA GLN A 362 8.16 57.41 -87.64
C GLN A 362 7.83 58.81 -87.11
N GLN A 363 8.76 59.77 -87.16
CA GLN A 363 8.49 61.16 -86.78
C GLN A 363 7.34 61.81 -87.57
N SER A 364 7.08 61.33 -88.79
CA SER A 364 5.98 61.82 -89.62
C SER A 364 4.65 61.13 -89.27
N LEU A 365 4.68 59.86 -88.84
CA LEU A 365 3.53 59.11 -88.30
C LEU A 365 3.17 59.57 -86.87
N ASP A 366 4.16 59.83 -86.03
CA ASP A 366 4.00 60.24 -84.63
C ASP A 366 3.24 61.57 -84.51
N ALA A 367 3.43 62.51 -85.45
CA ALA A 367 2.67 63.75 -85.48
C ALA A 367 1.15 63.55 -85.75
N VAL A 368 0.78 62.42 -86.38
CA VAL A 368 -0.62 62.03 -86.63
C VAL A 368 -1.12 61.10 -85.51
N ASP A 369 -0.26 60.23 -84.97
CA ASP A 369 -0.56 59.34 -83.85
C ASP A 369 -0.71 60.13 -82.52
N GLU A 370 -0.05 61.28 -82.32
CA GLU A 370 -0.27 62.17 -81.15
C GLU A 370 -1.73 62.69 -81.12
N HIS A 371 -2.26 63.11 -82.27
CA HIS A 371 -3.66 63.51 -82.41
C HIS A 371 -4.66 62.35 -82.20
N ILE A 372 -4.24 61.10 -82.50
CA ILE A 372 -5.03 59.89 -82.26
C ILE A 372 -4.92 59.43 -80.80
N GLN A 373 -3.77 59.61 -80.14
CA GLN A 373 -3.52 59.26 -78.74
C GLN A 373 -4.38 60.09 -77.78
N GLU A 374 -4.51 61.41 -78.01
CA GLU A 374 -5.39 62.26 -77.21
C GLU A 374 -6.86 61.77 -77.22
N GLN A 375 -7.30 61.18 -78.34
CA GLN A 375 -8.63 60.58 -78.45
C GLN A 375 -8.71 59.16 -77.86
N ALA A 376 -7.62 58.38 -77.91
CA ALA A 376 -7.54 57.03 -77.35
C ALA A 376 -7.45 56.99 -75.81
N GLU A 377 -6.80 57.99 -75.19
CA GLU A 377 -6.71 58.13 -73.73
C GLU A 377 -8.09 58.33 -73.07
N LEU A 378 -8.98 59.08 -73.74
CA LEU A 378 -10.36 59.28 -73.29
C LEU A 378 -11.20 57.99 -73.36
N VAL A 379 -10.92 57.10 -74.31
CA VAL A 379 -11.58 55.78 -74.44
C VAL A 379 -11.03 54.78 -73.41
N SER A 380 -9.71 54.75 -73.19
CA SER A 380 -9.07 53.84 -72.24
C SER A 380 -9.47 54.13 -70.78
N LYS A 381 -9.62 55.41 -70.41
CA LYS A 381 -10.08 55.82 -69.08
C LYS A 381 -11.50 55.33 -68.78
N HIS A 382 -12.40 55.38 -69.78
CA HIS A 382 -13.76 54.87 -69.66
C HIS A 382 -13.81 53.33 -69.52
N ASP A 383 -12.99 52.62 -70.29
CA ASP A 383 -12.95 51.14 -70.26
C ASP A 383 -12.33 50.59 -68.94
N LEU A 384 -11.35 51.29 -68.34
CA LEU A 384 -10.75 50.94 -67.04
C LEU A 384 -11.71 51.16 -65.85
N GLU A 385 -12.50 52.24 -65.85
CA GLU A 385 -13.50 52.51 -64.82
C GLU A 385 -14.60 51.44 -64.78
N LEU A 386 -15.03 50.94 -65.95
CA LEU A 386 -16.00 49.83 -66.06
C LEU A 386 -15.43 48.50 -65.57
N SER A 387 -14.16 48.19 -65.89
CA SER A 387 -13.51 46.95 -65.44
C SER A 387 -13.35 46.88 -63.92
N ALA A 388 -12.96 47.99 -63.28
CA ALA A 388 -12.80 48.06 -61.82
C ALA A 388 -14.13 47.91 -61.06
N LEU A 389 -15.22 48.49 -61.57
CA LEU A 389 -16.55 48.35 -60.97
C LEU A 389 -17.11 46.94 -61.15
N ARG A 390 -16.83 46.27 -62.27
CA ARG A 390 -17.20 44.86 -62.49
C ARG A 390 -16.51 43.92 -61.50
N GLY A 391 -15.21 44.11 -61.27
CA GLY A 391 -14.48 43.32 -60.26
C GLY A 391 -15.01 43.48 -58.84
N ARG A 392 -15.58 44.65 -58.49
CA ARG A 392 -16.23 44.87 -57.19
C ARG A 392 -17.57 44.12 -57.07
N VAL A 393 -18.32 43.99 -58.16
CA VAL A 393 -19.55 43.17 -58.20
C VAL A 393 -19.21 41.71 -57.96
N ASP A 394 -18.25 41.17 -58.71
CA ASP A 394 -17.85 39.76 -58.61
C ASP A 394 -17.37 39.40 -57.19
N ALA A 395 -16.56 40.28 -56.57
CA ALA A 395 -16.07 40.09 -55.20
C ALA A 395 -17.21 40.13 -54.15
N ALA A 396 -18.19 41.03 -54.30
CA ALA A 396 -19.33 41.12 -53.38
C ALA A 396 -20.28 39.92 -53.52
N GLU A 397 -20.50 39.42 -54.73
CA GLU A 397 -21.30 38.20 -54.97
C GLU A 397 -20.61 36.94 -54.44
N GLN A 398 -19.29 36.84 -54.58
CA GLN A 398 -18.51 35.73 -54.04
C GLN A 398 -18.53 35.72 -52.49
N LYS A 399 -18.52 36.90 -51.86
CA LYS A 399 -18.68 37.02 -50.41
C LYS A 399 -20.07 36.59 -49.93
N ARG A 400 -21.14 37.03 -50.63
CA ARG A 400 -22.53 36.63 -50.33
C ARG A 400 -22.73 35.12 -50.42
N THR A 401 -22.22 34.49 -51.49
CA THR A 401 -22.32 33.03 -51.69
C THR A 401 -21.53 32.25 -50.64
N THR A 402 -20.37 32.75 -50.20
CA THR A 402 -19.58 32.13 -49.13
C THR A 402 -20.32 32.13 -47.80
N ILE A 403 -20.93 33.27 -47.42
CA ILE A 403 -21.70 33.41 -46.18
C ILE A 403 -22.96 32.53 -46.20
N ALA A 404 -23.67 32.47 -47.34
CA ALA A 404 -24.83 31.59 -47.51
C ALA A 404 -24.46 30.09 -47.34
N ALA A 405 -23.34 29.65 -47.93
CA ALA A 405 -22.85 28.28 -47.78
C ALA A 405 -22.31 27.96 -46.37
N GLU A 406 -21.88 28.96 -45.61
CA GLU A 406 -21.53 28.81 -44.20
C GLU A 406 -22.79 28.68 -43.33
N LEU A 407 -23.82 29.48 -43.59
CA LEU A 407 -25.10 29.39 -42.89
C LEU A 407 -25.76 28.02 -43.10
N GLU A 408 -25.83 27.54 -44.33
CA GLU A 408 -26.41 26.22 -44.62
C GLU A 408 -25.69 25.09 -43.84
N ARG A 409 -24.35 25.11 -43.80
CA ARG A 409 -23.56 24.12 -43.06
C ARG A 409 -23.80 24.21 -41.54
N ARG A 410 -23.91 25.42 -41.00
CA ARG A 410 -24.15 25.63 -39.56
C ARG A 410 -25.57 25.21 -39.17
N THR A 411 -26.57 25.49 -40.01
CA THR A 411 -27.95 25.03 -39.82
C THR A 411 -28.03 23.50 -39.80
N GLN A 412 -27.39 22.81 -40.75
CA GLN A 412 -27.34 21.35 -40.74
C GLN A 412 -26.63 20.78 -39.50
N ALA A 413 -25.59 21.45 -39.01
CA ALA A 413 -24.90 21.02 -37.79
C ALA A 413 -25.78 21.16 -36.53
N VAL A 414 -26.62 22.20 -36.46
CA VAL A 414 -27.61 22.39 -35.39
C VAL A 414 -28.66 21.28 -35.43
N GLU A 415 -29.27 21.03 -36.59
CA GLU A 415 -30.29 19.97 -36.73
C GLU A 415 -29.75 18.59 -36.34
N GLN A 416 -28.51 18.27 -36.72
CA GLN A 416 -27.85 17.01 -36.33
C GLN A 416 -27.53 16.93 -34.83
N ALA A 417 -27.19 18.04 -34.19
CA ALA A 417 -26.93 18.09 -32.76
C ALA A 417 -28.24 17.97 -31.95
N GLU A 418 -29.30 18.66 -32.37
CA GLU A 418 -30.63 18.58 -31.76
C GLU A 418 -31.24 17.18 -31.88
N THR A 419 -31.11 16.54 -33.05
CA THR A 419 -31.58 15.15 -33.25
C THR A 419 -30.86 14.18 -32.32
N ARG A 420 -29.55 14.34 -32.13
CA ARG A 420 -28.76 13.53 -31.19
C ARG A 420 -29.14 13.77 -29.73
N ALA A 421 -29.38 15.04 -29.36
CA ALA A 421 -29.83 15.40 -28.02
C ALA A 421 -31.23 14.83 -27.71
N ALA A 422 -32.16 14.92 -28.67
CA ALA A 422 -33.50 14.35 -28.54
C ALA A 422 -33.46 12.81 -28.41
N ALA A 423 -32.60 12.13 -29.18
CA ALA A 423 -32.43 10.68 -29.08
C ALA A 423 -31.85 10.25 -27.72
N ALA A 424 -30.81 10.94 -27.24
CA ALA A 424 -30.20 10.66 -25.94
C ALA A 424 -31.19 10.93 -24.78
N GLN A 425 -32.00 11.98 -24.89
CA GLN A 425 -33.05 12.27 -23.91
C GLN A 425 -34.15 11.20 -23.92
N ALA A 426 -34.58 10.73 -25.10
CA ALA A 426 -35.57 9.67 -25.21
C ALA A 426 -35.07 8.33 -24.65
N GLU A 427 -33.79 7.99 -24.84
CA GLU A 427 -33.16 6.81 -24.22
C GLU A 427 -33.17 6.90 -22.68
N LEU A 428 -32.86 8.08 -22.12
CA LEU A 428 -32.90 8.29 -20.67
C LEU A 428 -34.34 8.15 -20.12
N THR A 429 -35.31 8.83 -20.73
CA THR A 429 -36.71 8.77 -20.30
C THR A 429 -37.29 7.35 -20.40
N ALA A 430 -36.93 6.60 -21.46
CA ALA A 430 -37.35 5.21 -21.60
C ALA A 430 -36.76 4.32 -20.50
N PHE A 431 -35.48 4.50 -20.16
CA PHE A 431 -34.82 3.76 -19.09
C PHE A 431 -35.38 4.10 -17.70
N GLU A 432 -35.73 5.37 -17.45
CA GLU A 432 -36.36 5.80 -16.20
C GLU A 432 -37.77 5.20 -16.04
N ALA A 433 -38.58 5.19 -17.10
CA ALA A 433 -39.90 4.57 -17.09
C ALA A 433 -39.85 3.05 -16.89
N GLU A 434 -38.85 2.37 -17.47
CA GLU A 434 -38.61 0.94 -17.26
C GLU A 434 -38.13 0.66 -15.82
N SER A 435 -37.30 1.54 -15.25
CA SER A 435 -36.75 1.39 -13.89
C SER A 435 -37.79 1.66 -12.79
N GLU A 436 -38.70 2.61 -12.95
CA GLU A 436 -39.82 2.84 -12.02
C GLU A 436 -40.76 1.62 -11.93
N SER A 437 -40.88 0.85 -13.01
CA SER A 437 -41.67 -0.38 -13.01
C SER A 437 -40.99 -1.58 -12.32
N ALA A 438 -39.69 -1.48 -12.04
CA ALA A 438 -38.84 -2.53 -11.50
C ALA A 438 -38.49 -2.34 -10.01
N GLU A 439 -39.20 -1.48 -9.28
CA GLU A 439 -38.98 -1.25 -7.85
C GLU A 439 -39.00 -2.56 -7.06
N LEU A 440 -37.81 -2.96 -6.59
CA LEU A 440 -37.63 -3.99 -5.58
C LEU A 440 -38.02 -3.39 -4.21
N PRO A 441 -38.72 -4.14 -3.35
CA PRO A 441 -39.20 -3.63 -2.06
C PRO A 441 -38.02 -3.24 -1.16
N GLU A 442 -37.77 -1.94 -1.04
CA GLU A 442 -36.82 -1.35 -0.08
C GLU A 442 -37.21 -1.78 1.34
N GLY A 443 -36.42 -2.68 1.92
CA GLY A 443 -36.54 -3.10 3.32
C GLY A 443 -36.91 -4.58 3.55
N GLY A 444 -37.28 -5.33 2.50
CA GLY A 444 -37.67 -6.74 2.66
C GLY A 444 -36.49 -7.69 2.94
N LEU A 445 -35.43 -7.60 2.13
CA LEU A 445 -34.32 -8.56 2.14
C LEU A 445 -33.34 -8.32 3.30
N ASP A 446 -33.07 -7.07 3.64
CA ASP A 446 -32.23 -6.72 4.81
C ASP A 446 -32.90 -7.15 6.12
N GLY A 447 -34.23 -6.96 6.23
CA GLY A 447 -35.02 -7.50 7.34
C GLY A 447 -35.01 -9.03 7.41
N ALA A 448 -35.09 -9.71 6.26
CA ALA A 448 -35.04 -11.17 6.18
C ALA A 448 -33.67 -11.72 6.60
N TYR A 449 -32.58 -11.08 6.19
CA TYR A 449 -31.21 -11.43 6.61
C TYR A 449 -31.03 -11.24 8.12
N ARG A 450 -31.42 -10.09 8.68
CA ARG A 450 -31.32 -9.83 10.13
C ARG A 450 -32.11 -10.85 10.94
N ALA A 451 -33.33 -11.16 10.52
CA ALA A 451 -34.15 -12.17 11.20
C ALA A 451 -33.54 -13.58 11.12
N ALA A 452 -32.89 -13.94 10.00
CA ALA A 452 -32.18 -15.22 9.87
C ALA A 452 -30.92 -15.25 10.77
N GLN A 453 -30.18 -14.15 10.85
CA GLN A 453 -28.99 -14.04 11.68
C GLN A 453 -29.32 -14.04 13.19
N GLU A 454 -30.41 -13.40 13.60
CA GLU A 454 -30.90 -13.47 14.99
C GLU A 454 -31.23 -14.91 15.40
N ARG A 455 -31.91 -15.69 14.54
CA ARG A 455 -32.20 -17.11 14.80
C ARG A 455 -30.94 -17.95 14.85
N GLU A 456 -29.97 -17.70 13.98
CA GLU A 456 -28.65 -18.35 14.00
C GLU A 456 -27.94 -18.11 15.34
N THR A 457 -27.83 -16.86 15.77
CA THR A 457 -27.15 -16.51 17.03
C THR A 457 -27.85 -17.08 18.26
N ALA A 458 -29.18 -17.09 18.29
CA ALA A 458 -29.94 -17.73 19.36
C ALA A 458 -29.71 -19.25 19.40
N ALA A 459 -29.60 -19.91 18.26
CA ALA A 459 -29.34 -21.35 18.20
C ALA A 459 -27.91 -21.71 18.62
N ASP A 460 -26.91 -20.90 18.23
CA ASP A 460 -25.51 -21.06 18.66
C ASP A 460 -25.36 -20.90 20.19
N ALA A 461 -26.06 -19.94 20.81
CA ALA A 461 -26.09 -19.81 22.27
C ALA A 461 -26.62 -21.08 22.97
N GLY A 462 -27.61 -21.75 22.38
CA GLY A 462 -28.10 -23.04 22.87
C GLY A 462 -27.09 -24.19 22.77
N VAL A 463 -26.16 -24.15 21.79
CA VAL A 463 -25.06 -25.13 21.70
C VAL A 463 -24.09 -24.96 22.87
N ASP A 464 -23.76 -23.73 23.23
CA ASP A 464 -22.85 -23.44 24.34
C ASP A 464 -23.46 -23.83 25.69
N GLU A 465 -24.75 -23.59 25.89
CA GLU A 465 -25.49 -24.04 27.08
C GLU A 465 -25.50 -25.57 27.20
N LEU A 466 -25.86 -26.30 26.14
CA LEU A 466 -25.90 -27.76 26.12
C LEU A 466 -24.50 -28.40 26.23
N ARG A 467 -23.46 -27.72 25.76
CA ARG A 467 -22.07 -28.15 25.95
C ARG A 467 -21.64 -28.00 27.41
N GLY A 468 -22.03 -26.91 28.06
CA GLY A 468 -21.79 -26.68 29.49
C GLY A 468 -22.47 -27.73 30.36
N THR A 469 -23.73 -28.06 30.08
CA THR A 469 -24.46 -29.09 30.82
C THR A 469 -23.88 -30.49 30.61
N LEU A 470 -23.53 -30.84 29.37
CA LEU A 470 -22.86 -32.12 29.07
C LEU A 470 -21.53 -32.25 29.83
N HIS A 471 -20.70 -31.21 29.82
CA HIS A 471 -19.41 -31.24 30.50
C HIS A 471 -19.55 -31.39 32.02
N ALA A 472 -20.53 -30.71 32.64
CA ALA A 472 -20.81 -30.85 34.06
C ALA A 472 -21.24 -32.28 34.43
N LEU A 473 -22.09 -32.90 33.61
CA LEU A 473 -22.55 -34.28 33.81
C LEU A 473 -21.42 -35.30 33.59
N GLU A 474 -20.54 -35.09 32.60
CA GLU A 474 -19.36 -35.93 32.37
C GLU A 474 -18.37 -35.86 33.55
N GLN A 475 -18.18 -34.67 34.14
CA GLN A 475 -17.36 -34.51 35.35
C GLN A 475 -17.98 -35.22 36.56
N GLU A 476 -19.30 -35.14 36.73
CA GLU A 476 -20.02 -35.87 37.79
C GLU A 476 -19.89 -37.39 37.59
N ALA A 477 -20.04 -37.89 36.37
CA ALA A 477 -19.87 -39.30 36.03
C ALA A 477 -18.45 -39.79 36.35
N ALA A 478 -17.41 -39.04 35.94
CA ALA A 478 -16.01 -39.38 36.25
C ALA A 478 -15.73 -39.39 37.76
N GLY A 479 -16.32 -38.44 38.50
CA GLY A 479 -16.24 -38.39 39.96
C GLY A 479 -16.90 -39.60 40.63
N LEU A 480 -18.07 -40.00 40.15
CA LEU A 480 -18.79 -41.19 40.62
C LEU A 480 -18.06 -42.49 40.27
N GLU A 481 -17.49 -42.61 39.07
CA GLU A 481 -16.69 -43.76 38.66
C GLU A 481 -15.44 -43.94 39.54
N ALA A 482 -14.74 -42.84 39.83
CA ALA A 482 -13.60 -42.84 40.75
C ALA A 482 -14.03 -43.27 42.17
N ARG A 483 -15.19 -42.79 42.64
CA ARG A 483 -15.76 -43.16 43.94
C ARG A 483 -16.17 -44.65 44.00
N VAL A 484 -16.84 -45.16 42.98
CA VAL A 484 -17.20 -46.58 42.85
C VAL A 484 -15.94 -47.46 42.85
N SER A 485 -14.91 -47.05 42.11
CA SER A 485 -13.63 -47.77 42.04
C SER A 485 -12.84 -47.73 43.35
N ALA A 486 -12.92 -46.63 44.12
CA ALA A 486 -12.30 -46.53 45.44
C ALA A 486 -13.03 -47.40 46.48
N LEU A 487 -14.36 -47.34 46.54
CA LEU A 487 -15.18 -48.15 47.45
C LEU A 487 -15.08 -49.65 47.14
N ALA A 488 -15.06 -50.03 45.86
CA ALA A 488 -14.85 -51.42 45.44
C ALA A 488 -13.48 -51.97 45.89
N ARG A 489 -12.40 -51.20 45.76
CA ARG A 489 -11.06 -51.59 46.24
C ARG A 489 -10.98 -51.68 47.77
N SER A 490 -11.70 -50.83 48.49
CA SER A 490 -11.76 -50.88 49.96
C SER A 490 -12.46 -52.15 50.47
N LEU A 491 -13.43 -52.68 49.72
CA LEU A 491 -14.14 -53.92 50.05
C LEU A 491 -13.34 -55.20 49.73
N ASP A 492 -12.24 -55.09 48.97
CA ASP A 492 -11.43 -56.21 48.45
C ASP A 492 -10.17 -56.52 49.31
N GLN A 493 -10.10 -56.03 50.56
CA GLN A 493 -9.00 -56.36 51.47
C GLN A 493 -8.98 -57.87 51.80
N ARG A 494 -7.84 -58.52 51.49
CA ARG A 494 -7.61 -59.96 51.70
C ARG A 494 -7.37 -60.27 53.19
N ASP A 495 -8.45 -60.65 53.88
CA ASP A 495 -8.41 -61.34 55.18
C ASP A 495 -8.40 -62.87 55.05
N ALA A 496 -7.99 -63.57 56.12
CA ALA A 496 -8.02 -65.03 56.27
C ALA A 496 -9.32 -65.69 55.79
N SER A 497 -10.46 -65.03 56.07
CA SER A 497 -11.81 -65.43 55.67
C SER A 497 -11.99 -65.43 54.14
N GLY A 498 -11.33 -64.52 53.42
CA GLY A 498 -11.37 -64.41 51.97
C GLY A 498 -10.59 -65.51 51.24
N ALA A 499 -9.46 -65.96 51.79
CA ALA A 499 -8.65 -67.05 51.23
C ALA A 499 -9.41 -68.40 51.24
N LEU A 500 -10.15 -68.68 52.31
CA LEU A 500 -10.97 -69.90 52.45
C LEU A 500 -12.28 -69.83 51.63
N LEU A 501 -12.86 -68.65 51.43
CA LEU A 501 -14.05 -68.46 50.58
C LEU A 501 -13.78 -68.69 49.09
N ALA A 502 -12.57 -68.39 48.62
CA ALA A 502 -12.19 -68.58 47.21
C ALA A 502 -12.13 -70.07 46.78
N GLU A 503 -11.94 -71.00 47.72
CA GLU A 503 -11.80 -72.44 47.46
C GLU A 503 -13.15 -73.20 47.47
N SER A 504 -14.26 -72.54 47.82
CA SER A 504 -15.64 -73.08 47.78
C SER A 504 -15.83 -74.43 48.48
N GLN A 505 -15.43 -74.55 49.76
CA GLN A 505 -15.68 -75.77 50.53
C GLN A 505 -17.17 -75.96 50.87
N PRO A 506 -17.71 -77.20 50.87
CA PRO A 506 -19.12 -77.47 51.19
C PRO A 506 -19.50 -77.05 52.61
N GLY A 507 -20.56 -76.24 52.73
CA GLY A 507 -21.14 -75.81 54.02
C GLY A 507 -20.53 -74.54 54.62
N ILE A 508 -19.59 -73.89 53.93
CA ILE A 508 -19.26 -72.47 54.12
C ILE A 508 -20.26 -71.65 53.29
N MET A 509 -21.01 -70.75 53.93
CA MET A 509 -22.10 -69.99 53.30
C MET A 509 -21.66 -68.61 52.77
N GLY A 510 -20.60 -68.03 53.33
CA GLY A 510 -20.16 -66.67 52.98
C GLY A 510 -19.57 -65.94 54.19
N ARG A 511 -19.45 -64.62 54.14
CA ARG A 511 -19.21 -63.80 55.35
C ARG A 511 -20.53 -63.40 56.00
N VAL A 512 -20.52 -63.10 57.29
CA VAL A 512 -21.72 -62.67 58.03
C VAL A 512 -22.32 -61.40 57.42
N ALA A 513 -21.51 -60.38 57.09
CA ALA A 513 -22.00 -59.14 56.49
C ALA A 513 -22.73 -59.31 55.15
N ASP A 514 -22.40 -60.35 54.36
CA ASP A 514 -23.02 -60.59 53.04
C ASP A 514 -24.42 -61.23 53.16
N HIS A 515 -24.75 -61.78 54.33
CA HIS A 515 -26.02 -62.49 54.63
C HIS A 515 -26.91 -61.76 55.63
N VAL A 516 -26.64 -60.47 55.87
CA VAL A 516 -27.42 -59.62 56.78
C VAL A 516 -28.00 -58.45 56.00
N ARG A 517 -29.34 -58.32 56.00
CA ARG A 517 -30.04 -57.16 55.44
C ARG A 517 -30.70 -56.36 56.54
N VAL A 518 -30.49 -55.05 56.52
CA VAL A 518 -30.93 -54.11 57.56
C VAL A 518 -31.87 -53.08 56.93
N ARG A 519 -32.78 -52.52 57.73
CA ARG A 519 -33.59 -51.37 57.34
C ARG A 519 -32.73 -50.11 57.19
N GLU A 520 -33.02 -49.32 56.16
CA GLU A 520 -32.35 -48.05 55.85
C GLU A 520 -32.25 -47.12 57.07
N GLY A 521 -31.06 -46.61 57.35
CA GLY A 521 -30.73 -45.72 58.47
C GLY A 521 -30.25 -46.43 59.73
N TYR A 522 -30.09 -47.75 59.71
CA TYR A 522 -29.61 -48.56 60.85
C TYR A 522 -28.34 -49.37 60.54
N GLU A 523 -27.74 -49.19 59.37
CA GLU A 523 -26.57 -49.94 58.88
C GLU A 523 -25.34 -49.74 59.76
N ALA A 524 -25.03 -48.49 60.14
CA ALA A 524 -23.92 -48.16 61.04
C ALA A 524 -24.14 -48.78 62.44
N ALA A 525 -25.37 -48.70 62.96
CA ALA A 525 -25.72 -49.27 64.27
C ALA A 525 -25.65 -50.80 64.29
N VAL A 526 -26.10 -51.48 63.23
CA VAL A 526 -26.04 -52.94 63.13
C VAL A 526 -24.63 -53.43 62.82
N GLY A 527 -23.87 -52.70 62.01
CA GLY A 527 -22.44 -52.96 61.77
C GLY A 527 -21.62 -52.87 63.06
N ALA A 528 -21.84 -51.81 63.85
CA ALA A 528 -21.22 -51.65 65.16
C ALA A 528 -21.70 -52.70 66.18
N ALA A 529 -22.95 -53.15 66.11
CA ALA A 529 -23.48 -54.24 66.96
C ALA A 529 -22.84 -55.60 66.65
N LEU A 530 -22.56 -55.91 65.38
CA LEU A 530 -21.84 -57.10 64.95
C LEU A 530 -20.34 -57.00 65.29
N GLY A 531 -19.81 -55.78 65.25
CA GLY A 531 -18.43 -55.45 65.54
C GLY A 531 -17.46 -56.39 64.83
N GLN A 532 -16.64 -57.08 65.62
CA GLN A 532 -15.57 -57.95 65.15
C GLN A 532 -16.05 -59.24 64.44
N PHE A 533 -17.36 -59.51 64.44
CA PHE A 533 -18.01 -60.65 63.78
C PHE A 533 -18.64 -60.31 62.43
N ALA A 534 -18.65 -59.03 62.00
CA ALA A 534 -19.15 -58.64 60.69
C ALA A 534 -18.38 -59.31 59.54
N ASP A 535 -17.05 -59.46 59.69
CA ASP A 535 -16.15 -60.14 58.74
C ASP A 535 -15.91 -61.63 59.04
N ALA A 536 -16.65 -62.20 59.99
CA ALA A 536 -16.54 -63.63 60.32
C ALA A 536 -17.12 -64.51 59.20
N LEU A 537 -16.61 -65.73 59.09
CA LEU A 537 -17.06 -66.74 58.15
C LEU A 537 -18.38 -67.37 58.63
N LEU A 538 -19.43 -67.29 57.83
CA LEU A 538 -20.71 -67.95 58.11
C LEU A 538 -20.63 -69.41 57.64
N VAL A 539 -20.85 -70.35 58.54
CA VAL A 539 -20.75 -71.80 58.29
C VAL A 539 -22.00 -72.52 58.79
N ASP A 540 -22.43 -73.61 58.14
CA ASP A 540 -23.72 -74.24 58.44
C ASP A 540 -23.74 -74.88 59.85
N THR A 541 -22.69 -75.62 60.22
CA THR A 541 -22.60 -76.41 61.46
C THR A 541 -21.30 -76.18 62.25
N ALA A 542 -21.28 -76.60 63.52
CA ALA A 542 -20.11 -76.48 64.41
C ALA A 542 -18.91 -77.32 63.95
N GLU A 543 -19.15 -78.47 63.32
CA GLU A 543 -18.09 -79.34 62.79
C GLU A 543 -17.31 -78.67 61.65
N ILE A 544 -18.04 -77.98 60.76
CA ILE A 544 -17.46 -77.21 59.64
C ILE A 544 -16.69 -75.99 60.16
N ALA A 545 -17.22 -75.33 61.20
CA ALA A 545 -16.50 -74.25 61.88
C ALA A 545 -15.16 -74.72 62.47
N GLY A 546 -15.13 -75.92 63.06
CA GLY A 546 -13.92 -76.55 63.58
C GLY A 546 -12.89 -76.83 62.48
N SER A 547 -13.32 -77.48 61.39
CA SER A 547 -12.46 -77.79 60.25
C SER A 547 -11.87 -76.52 59.61
N ALA A 548 -12.67 -75.47 59.44
CA ALA A 548 -12.21 -74.21 58.86
C ALA A 548 -11.15 -73.50 59.75
N VAL A 549 -11.26 -73.64 61.08
CA VAL A 549 -10.27 -73.09 62.03
C VAL A 549 -8.98 -73.91 62.03
N GLU A 550 -9.06 -75.24 61.88
CA GLU A 550 -7.90 -76.11 61.72
C GLU A 550 -7.16 -75.81 60.41
N ASP A 551 -7.88 -75.71 59.28
CA ASP A 551 -7.32 -75.34 57.98
C ASP A 551 -6.62 -73.97 58.01
N ALA A 552 -7.22 -72.98 58.68
CA ALA A 552 -6.62 -71.66 58.85
C ALA A 552 -5.34 -71.69 59.70
N ARG A 553 -5.29 -72.56 60.72
CA ARG A 553 -4.13 -72.73 61.59
C ARG A 553 -2.99 -73.43 60.86
N ASP A 554 -3.29 -74.50 60.13
CA ASP A 554 -2.27 -75.29 59.41
C ASP A 554 -1.63 -74.50 58.27
N ARG A 555 -2.36 -73.53 57.70
CA ARG A 555 -1.91 -72.68 56.59
C ARG A 555 -1.39 -71.30 57.02
N ASP A 556 -1.28 -71.04 58.33
CA ASP A 556 -0.86 -69.77 58.91
C ASP A 556 -1.63 -68.54 58.36
N LEU A 557 -2.95 -68.72 58.12
CA LEU A 557 -3.79 -67.69 57.51
C LEU A 557 -4.21 -66.59 58.50
N GLY A 558 -3.76 -66.67 59.76
CA GLY A 558 -4.09 -65.71 60.82
C GLY A 558 -5.35 -66.07 61.61
N ARG A 559 -5.96 -65.07 62.28
CA ARG A 559 -7.12 -65.29 63.16
C ARG A 559 -8.41 -65.41 62.35
N LEU A 560 -8.96 -66.63 62.25
CA LEU A 560 -10.29 -66.87 61.70
C LEU A 560 -11.37 -66.78 62.79
N ARG A 561 -12.48 -66.11 62.48
CA ARG A 561 -13.72 -66.18 63.27
C ARG A 561 -14.81 -66.80 62.41
N ALA A 562 -15.59 -67.70 62.97
CA ALA A 562 -16.73 -68.32 62.28
C ALA A 562 -18.02 -68.18 63.10
N VAL A 563 -19.14 -67.93 62.41
CA VAL A 563 -20.49 -67.91 62.98
C VAL A 563 -21.28 -69.08 62.42
N ILE A 564 -21.89 -69.87 63.30
CA ILE A 564 -22.62 -71.07 62.92
C ILE A 564 -24.07 -70.68 62.59
N ALA A 565 -24.50 -70.87 61.34
CA ALA A 565 -25.81 -70.48 60.82
C ALA A 565 -26.95 -71.26 61.50
N ARG A 566 -26.74 -72.54 61.81
CA ARG A 566 -27.68 -73.43 62.53
C ARG A 566 -27.07 -73.96 63.81
N ALA A 567 -27.08 -73.16 64.88
CA ALA A 567 -26.77 -73.69 66.21
C ALA A 567 -27.85 -74.71 66.61
N GLY A 568 -27.50 -76.00 66.59
CA GLY A 568 -28.41 -77.09 66.94
C GLY A 568 -28.98 -76.92 68.35
N SER A 569 -30.30 -77.07 68.48
CA SER A 569 -31.00 -77.19 69.76
C SER A 569 -30.61 -78.48 70.47
N ALA A 570 -29.47 -78.49 71.15
CA ALA A 570 -29.05 -79.60 72.01
C ALA A 570 -29.73 -79.52 73.40
N LEU A 571 -31.07 -79.57 73.42
CA LEU A 571 -31.92 -79.67 74.61
C LEU A 571 -33.12 -80.60 74.35
N GLU A 572 -32.94 -81.65 73.55
CA GLU A 572 -33.92 -82.73 73.35
C GLU A 572 -33.18 -84.09 73.32
N ASP A 573 -32.74 -84.59 74.49
CA ASP A 573 -32.85 -86.02 74.87
C ASP A 573 -32.15 -86.33 76.22
N ALA A 574 -32.93 -86.33 77.30
CA ALA A 574 -32.76 -87.21 78.47
C ALA A 574 -33.98 -87.02 79.39
N GLY A 575 -34.94 -87.94 79.31
CA GLY A 575 -36.20 -87.87 80.03
C GLY A 575 -36.05 -87.88 81.56
N ARG A 576 -36.40 -86.76 82.20
CA ARG A 576 -37.11 -86.73 83.49
C ARG A 576 -37.69 -85.32 83.73
N ALA A 577 -39.01 -85.19 83.63
CA ALA A 577 -39.69 -83.97 84.07
C ALA A 577 -39.56 -83.79 85.59
N PRO A 578 -39.53 -82.54 86.07
CA PRO A 578 -40.74 -82.03 86.71
C PRO A 578 -41.23 -80.72 86.08
N ALA A 579 -42.54 -80.51 86.20
CA ALA A 579 -43.30 -79.42 85.62
C ALA A 579 -42.81 -78.04 86.11
N ASP A 580 -42.25 -77.24 85.20
CA ASP A 580 -42.37 -75.76 85.10
C ASP A 580 -41.40 -75.20 84.04
N ALA A 581 -41.61 -75.55 82.76
CA ALA A 581 -40.82 -74.99 81.65
C ALA A 581 -41.67 -74.83 80.38
N ALA A 582 -42.75 -74.05 80.49
CA ALA A 582 -43.40 -73.44 79.34
C ALA A 582 -43.04 -71.95 79.31
N LYS A 583 -42.01 -71.60 78.55
CA LYS A 583 -41.78 -70.25 78.01
C LYS A 583 -40.73 -70.35 76.90
N ALA A 584 -41.19 -70.16 75.67
CA ALA A 584 -40.37 -69.65 74.58
C ALA A 584 -39.51 -68.47 75.07
N PRO A 585 -38.35 -68.17 74.46
CA PRO A 585 -37.59 -66.98 74.82
C PRO A 585 -38.54 -65.78 74.76
N LYS A 586 -38.79 -65.16 75.93
CA LYS A 586 -39.63 -63.98 76.03
C LYS A 586 -39.13 -62.96 75.02
N ALA A 587 -40.05 -62.34 74.28
CA ALA A 587 -39.79 -61.16 73.48
C ALA A 587 -38.90 -60.19 74.28
N ALA A 588 -37.90 -59.62 73.60
CA ALA A 588 -36.97 -58.67 74.22
C ALA A 588 -37.76 -57.62 75.02
N PRO A 589 -37.28 -57.21 76.21
CA PRO A 589 -37.98 -56.22 77.02
C PRO A 589 -38.17 -54.94 76.20
N VAL A 590 -39.41 -54.50 76.06
CA VAL A 590 -39.71 -53.20 75.42
C VAL A 590 -39.31 -52.12 76.41
N ILE A 591 -38.23 -51.41 76.09
CA ILE A 591 -37.67 -50.32 76.88
C ILE A 591 -37.87 -49.04 76.10
N ASP A 592 -38.42 -48.02 76.75
CA ASP A 592 -38.79 -46.77 76.09
C ASP A 592 -37.51 -46.04 75.60
N GLY A 593 -37.48 -45.71 74.31
CA GLY A 593 -36.32 -45.10 73.64
C GLY A 593 -35.24 -46.06 73.11
N LEU A 594 -35.41 -47.39 73.23
CA LEU A 594 -34.55 -48.40 72.61
C LEU A 594 -35.32 -49.26 71.59
N VAL A 595 -34.69 -49.56 70.46
CA VAL A 595 -35.22 -50.47 69.42
C VAL A 595 -34.40 -51.76 69.44
N ALA A 596 -35.02 -52.94 69.52
CA ALA A 596 -34.24 -54.18 69.45
C ALA A 596 -33.66 -54.36 68.05
N VAL A 597 -32.38 -54.77 67.96
CA VAL A 597 -31.72 -54.98 66.65
C VAL A 597 -32.47 -56.04 65.82
N ALA A 598 -33.10 -57.01 66.48
CA ALA A 598 -33.95 -58.01 65.84
C ALA A 598 -35.12 -57.43 65.02
N ASP A 599 -35.63 -56.24 65.39
CA ASP A 599 -36.77 -55.58 64.75
C ASP A 599 -36.35 -54.75 63.52
N VAL A 600 -35.06 -54.47 63.36
CA VAL A 600 -34.49 -53.72 62.21
C VAL A 600 -33.75 -54.62 61.22
N LEU A 601 -33.58 -55.90 61.54
CA LEU A 601 -33.05 -56.94 60.64
C LEU A 601 -34.14 -57.45 59.69
N LEU A 602 -34.02 -57.10 58.40
CA LEU A 602 -34.89 -57.59 57.34
C LEU A 602 -34.61 -59.07 57.03
N ASP A 603 -33.32 -59.45 56.98
CA ASP A 603 -32.91 -60.83 56.73
C ASP A 603 -31.60 -61.16 57.45
N ALA A 604 -31.52 -62.35 58.07
CA ALA A 604 -30.34 -62.83 58.78
C ALA A 604 -30.51 -64.32 59.19
N PRO A 605 -29.45 -65.16 59.09
CA PRO A 605 -29.44 -66.54 59.57
C PRO A 605 -29.70 -66.67 61.08
N ALA A 606 -30.24 -67.81 61.52
CA ALA A 606 -30.63 -68.04 62.92
C ALA A 606 -29.47 -67.85 63.92
N GLY A 607 -28.25 -68.27 63.57
CA GLY A 607 -27.05 -68.02 64.37
C GLY A 607 -26.68 -66.55 64.52
N VAL A 608 -26.86 -65.75 63.47
CA VAL A 608 -26.61 -64.29 63.49
C VAL A 608 -27.70 -63.56 64.30
N ARG A 609 -28.96 -63.98 64.15
CA ARG A 609 -30.07 -63.50 64.99
C ARG A 609 -29.85 -63.84 66.46
N GLY A 610 -29.26 -65.01 66.76
CA GLY A 610 -28.86 -65.40 68.11
C GLY A 610 -27.75 -64.51 68.70
N LEU A 611 -26.76 -64.15 67.87
CA LEU A 611 -25.67 -63.23 68.25
C LEU A 611 -26.20 -61.83 68.59
N LEU A 612 -27.20 -61.35 67.83
CA LEU A 612 -27.80 -60.03 67.98
C LEU A 612 -29.04 -59.98 68.89
N ALA A 613 -29.43 -61.11 69.49
CA ALA A 613 -30.67 -61.24 70.27
C ALA A 613 -30.72 -60.35 71.53
N ARG A 614 -29.55 -59.88 72.01
CA ARG A 614 -29.41 -58.97 73.16
C ARG A 614 -28.79 -57.62 72.78
N SER A 615 -28.91 -57.25 71.50
CA SER A 615 -28.44 -55.97 70.97
C SER A 615 -29.61 -55.00 70.74
N PHE A 616 -29.44 -53.74 71.12
CA PHE A 616 -30.45 -52.68 71.04
C PHE A 616 -29.87 -51.41 70.40
N VAL A 617 -30.68 -50.66 69.67
CA VAL A 617 -30.32 -49.38 69.06
C VAL A 617 -30.93 -48.23 69.87
N ALA A 618 -30.10 -47.26 70.24
CA ALA A 618 -30.48 -46.01 70.89
C ALA A 618 -30.34 -44.83 69.93
N ARG A 619 -31.13 -43.76 70.13
CA ARG A 619 -31.05 -42.55 69.29
C ARG A 619 -29.80 -41.72 69.56
N ASP A 620 -29.37 -41.65 70.81
CA ASP A 620 -28.22 -40.89 71.27
C ASP A 620 -27.54 -41.60 72.45
N THR A 621 -26.34 -41.16 72.82
CA THR A 621 -25.56 -41.72 73.93
C THR A 621 -26.28 -41.59 75.28
N ALA A 622 -27.06 -40.53 75.48
CA ALA A 622 -27.80 -40.31 76.71
C ALA A 622 -28.96 -41.33 76.88
N ALA A 623 -29.65 -41.66 75.80
CA ALA A 623 -30.68 -42.69 75.71
C ALA A 623 -30.08 -44.09 75.87
N ALA A 624 -28.90 -44.33 75.29
CA ALA A 624 -28.17 -45.58 75.46
C ALA A 624 -27.84 -45.84 76.94
N VAL A 625 -27.31 -44.85 77.67
CA VAL A 625 -26.97 -44.96 79.10
C VAL A 625 -28.21 -45.17 79.97
N ARG A 626 -29.31 -44.46 79.70
CA ARG A 626 -30.58 -44.65 80.44
C ARG A 626 -31.14 -46.06 80.22
N GLY A 627 -31.20 -46.50 78.96
CA GLY A 627 -31.71 -47.82 78.60
C GLY A 627 -30.83 -48.97 79.10
N ALA A 628 -29.51 -48.79 79.14
CA ALA A 628 -28.58 -49.77 79.69
C ALA A 628 -28.83 -50.07 81.18
N ALA A 629 -29.20 -49.07 81.99
CA ALA A 629 -29.52 -49.27 83.40
C ALA A 629 -30.81 -50.10 83.60
N GLU A 630 -31.76 -50.03 82.66
CA GLU A 630 -32.98 -50.85 82.67
C GLU A 630 -32.71 -52.27 82.11
N LEU A 631 -31.90 -52.38 81.06
CA LEU A 631 -31.45 -53.66 80.49
C LEU A 631 -30.64 -54.49 81.49
N ALA A 632 -29.77 -53.87 82.29
CA ALA A 632 -28.99 -54.54 83.34
C ALA A 632 -29.89 -55.19 84.41
N ARG A 633 -31.07 -54.61 84.69
CA ARG A 633 -32.06 -55.22 85.60
C ARG A 633 -32.86 -56.33 84.92
N ALA A 634 -33.19 -56.16 83.64
CA ALA A 634 -33.96 -57.13 82.87
C ALA A 634 -33.16 -58.41 82.53
N PHE A 635 -31.84 -58.28 82.36
CA PHE A 635 -30.91 -59.36 82.02
C PHE A 635 -29.91 -59.65 83.15
N ALA A 636 -30.39 -59.76 84.39
CA ALA A 636 -29.52 -60.03 85.55
C ALA A 636 -28.64 -61.28 85.34
N GLY A 637 -27.32 -61.08 85.21
CA GLY A 637 -26.32 -62.12 84.98
C GLY A 637 -26.09 -62.50 83.51
N GLY A 638 -26.66 -61.77 82.54
CA GLY A 638 -26.43 -61.97 81.11
C GLY A 638 -26.16 -60.65 80.38
N GLY A 639 -25.00 -60.54 79.72
CA GLY A 639 -24.61 -59.30 79.03
C GLY A 639 -25.56 -58.87 77.90
N PHE A 640 -25.55 -57.56 77.62
CA PHE A 640 -26.30 -56.89 76.54
C PHE A 640 -25.41 -55.86 75.84
N THR A 641 -25.81 -55.45 74.63
CA THR A 641 -25.13 -54.42 73.84
C THR A 641 -26.14 -53.36 73.41
N VAL A 642 -25.85 -52.08 73.65
CA VAL A 642 -26.63 -50.95 73.15
C VAL A 642 -25.75 -50.16 72.18
N VAL A 643 -26.28 -49.82 71.02
CA VAL A 643 -25.54 -49.11 69.97
C VAL A 643 -26.27 -47.85 69.58
N THR A 644 -25.59 -46.73 69.41
CA THR A 644 -26.22 -45.49 68.92
C THR A 644 -26.35 -45.50 67.40
N ALA A 645 -27.19 -44.62 66.84
CA ALA A 645 -27.28 -44.42 65.40
C ALA A 645 -25.94 -43.99 64.75
N GLU A 646 -25.07 -43.33 65.53
CA GLU A 646 -23.74 -42.89 65.11
C GLU A 646 -22.64 -43.97 65.29
N GLY A 647 -23.00 -45.15 65.79
CA GLY A 647 -22.09 -46.31 65.90
C GLY A 647 -21.36 -46.44 67.24
N ASP A 648 -21.69 -45.64 68.26
CA ASP A 648 -21.14 -45.81 69.61
C ASP A 648 -21.69 -47.09 70.25
N VAL A 649 -20.82 -47.91 70.83
CA VAL A 649 -21.17 -49.19 71.45
C VAL A 649 -21.06 -49.10 72.97
N LEU A 650 -22.17 -49.34 73.67
CA LEU A 650 -22.28 -49.43 75.12
C LEU A 650 -22.63 -50.86 75.54
N THR A 651 -21.79 -51.50 76.35
CA THR A 651 -22.08 -52.75 77.06
C THR A 651 -22.31 -52.48 78.55
N GLU A 652 -22.55 -53.52 79.34
CA GLU A 652 -22.67 -53.40 80.81
C GLU A 652 -21.42 -52.77 81.47
N HIS A 653 -20.24 -52.92 80.86
CA HIS A 653 -18.96 -52.52 81.47
C HIS A 653 -18.07 -51.66 80.57
N THR A 654 -18.44 -51.42 79.31
CA THR A 654 -17.62 -50.65 78.36
C THR A 654 -18.47 -49.67 77.55
N LEU A 655 -17.97 -48.45 77.34
CA LEU A 655 -18.49 -47.53 76.34
C LEU A 655 -17.36 -47.22 75.35
N SER A 656 -17.62 -47.40 74.06
CA SER A 656 -16.67 -47.14 72.98
C SER A 656 -17.35 -46.26 71.93
N GLY A 657 -16.77 -45.10 71.63
CA GLY A 657 -17.35 -44.10 70.74
C GLY A 657 -16.37 -42.96 70.42
N GLY A 658 -16.57 -42.26 69.30
CA GLY A 658 -15.72 -41.14 68.85
C GLY A 658 -15.71 -40.90 67.33
N SER A 659 -15.27 -39.72 66.90
CA SER A 659 -15.16 -39.36 65.48
C SER A 659 -13.97 -40.06 64.83
N GLY A 660 -14.22 -41.14 64.09
CA GLY A 660 -13.17 -41.89 63.37
C GLY A 660 -13.28 -43.42 63.44
N LEU A 661 -14.43 -43.97 63.85
CA LEU A 661 -14.69 -45.41 63.67
C LEU A 661 -14.63 -45.74 62.17
N ALA A 662 -13.82 -46.73 61.78
CA ALA A 662 -13.74 -47.16 60.39
C ALA A 662 -15.12 -47.66 59.93
N PRO A 663 -15.61 -47.22 58.75
CA PRO A 663 -16.95 -47.57 58.27
C PRO A 663 -17.08 -49.08 58.16
N SER A 664 -18.22 -49.61 58.60
CA SER A 664 -18.43 -51.05 58.60
C SER A 664 -18.55 -51.57 57.17
N ARG A 665 -18.23 -52.85 56.94
CA ARG A 665 -18.33 -53.45 55.59
C ARG A 665 -19.76 -53.38 55.01
N ILE A 666 -20.79 -53.38 55.88
CA ILE A 666 -22.20 -53.21 55.50
C ILE A 666 -22.45 -51.78 54.99
N GLU A 667 -21.91 -50.78 55.66
CA GLU A 667 -21.97 -49.36 55.29
C GLU A 667 -21.25 -49.08 53.97
N LEU A 668 -20.03 -49.61 53.78
CA LEU A 668 -19.29 -49.51 52.52
C LEU A 668 -20.02 -50.17 51.33
N THR A 669 -20.77 -51.25 51.59
CA THR A 669 -21.55 -51.95 50.55
C THR A 669 -22.81 -51.17 50.16
N ALA A 670 -23.47 -50.53 51.13
CA ALA A 670 -24.59 -49.63 50.88
C ALA A 670 -24.15 -48.40 50.05
N ASP A 671 -23.06 -47.75 50.46
CA ASP A 671 -22.47 -46.60 49.75
C ASP A 671 -22.05 -46.93 48.32
N LEU A 672 -21.45 -48.11 48.10
CA LEU A 672 -21.09 -48.57 46.76
C LEU A 672 -22.33 -48.79 45.87
N THR A 673 -23.40 -49.33 46.44
CA THR A 673 -24.65 -49.59 45.71
C THR A 673 -25.33 -48.28 45.31
N GLU A 674 -25.35 -47.31 46.22
CA GLU A 674 -25.89 -45.97 45.96
C GLU A 674 -25.07 -45.19 44.94
N ALA A 675 -23.73 -45.22 45.05
CA ALA A 675 -22.85 -44.60 44.07
C ALA A 675 -23.02 -45.20 42.66
N ARG A 676 -23.20 -46.53 42.55
CA ARG A 676 -23.49 -47.20 41.27
C ARG A 676 -24.84 -46.81 40.68
N ARG A 677 -25.87 -46.65 41.52
CA ARG A 677 -27.20 -46.20 41.08
C ARG A 677 -27.12 -44.77 40.52
N ARG A 678 -26.49 -43.84 41.23
CA ARG A 678 -26.32 -42.46 40.78
C ARG A 678 -25.47 -42.38 39.50
N MET A 679 -24.42 -43.20 39.40
CA MET A 679 -23.60 -43.28 38.18
C MET A 679 -24.44 -43.68 36.96
N ALA A 680 -25.30 -44.70 37.08
CA ALA A 680 -26.18 -45.12 35.99
C ALA A 680 -27.20 -44.03 35.59
N GLU A 681 -27.72 -43.26 36.56
CA GLU A 681 -28.60 -42.11 36.28
C GLU A 681 -27.87 -41.02 35.50
N VAL A 682 -26.68 -40.62 35.96
CA VAL A 682 -25.88 -39.57 35.30
C VAL A 682 -25.45 -40.02 33.89
N GLU A 683 -25.09 -41.29 33.68
CA GLU A 683 -24.79 -41.83 32.35
C GLU A 683 -25.97 -41.68 31.37
N THR A 684 -27.20 -41.87 31.84
CA THR A 684 -28.40 -41.63 31.02
C THR A 684 -28.66 -40.15 30.74
N GLU A 685 -28.37 -39.27 31.70
CA GLU A 685 -28.44 -37.81 31.54
C GLU A 685 -27.39 -37.31 30.53
N VAL A 686 -26.15 -37.84 30.59
CA VAL A 686 -25.07 -37.59 29.61
C VAL A 686 -25.51 -37.98 28.21
N ALA A 687 -26.05 -39.20 28.03
CA ALA A 687 -26.53 -39.66 26.72
C ALA A 687 -27.65 -38.77 26.16
N THR A 688 -28.55 -38.29 27.02
CA THR A 688 -29.65 -37.39 26.65
C THR A 688 -29.13 -36.00 26.26
N ALA A 689 -28.23 -35.42 27.05
CA ALA A 689 -27.61 -34.12 26.76
C ALA A 689 -26.76 -34.16 25.48
N ALA A 690 -26.03 -35.26 25.23
CA ALA A 690 -25.28 -35.46 24.01
C ALA A 690 -26.17 -35.53 22.77
N ALA A 691 -27.33 -36.19 22.86
CA ALA A 691 -28.32 -36.24 21.78
C ALA A 691 -28.93 -34.85 21.50
N ALA A 692 -29.31 -34.11 22.55
CA ALA A 692 -29.83 -32.74 22.41
C ALA A 692 -28.79 -31.79 21.80
N LEU A 693 -27.51 -31.92 22.19
CA LEU A 693 -26.42 -31.15 21.60
C LEU A 693 -26.22 -31.47 20.11
N ALA A 694 -26.39 -32.73 19.70
CA ALA A 694 -26.31 -33.14 18.30
C ALA A 694 -27.46 -32.54 17.47
N GLU A 695 -28.69 -32.57 17.98
CA GLU A 695 -29.87 -31.97 17.34
C GLU A 695 -29.73 -30.45 17.20
N GLN A 696 -29.26 -29.78 18.26
CA GLN A 696 -29.03 -28.33 18.25
C GLN A 696 -27.93 -27.93 17.25
N ARG A 697 -26.87 -28.73 17.11
CA ARG A 697 -25.82 -28.50 16.09
C ARG A 697 -26.37 -28.63 14.67
N GLU A 698 -27.31 -29.56 14.44
CA GLU A 698 -27.97 -29.70 13.13
C GLU A 698 -28.86 -28.49 12.83
N LEU A 699 -29.61 -27.99 13.83
CA LEU A 699 -30.41 -26.77 13.71
C LEU A 699 -29.53 -25.55 13.37
N VAL A 700 -28.41 -25.38 14.07
CA VAL A 700 -27.42 -24.34 13.78
C VAL A 700 -26.90 -24.44 12.34
N ALA A 701 -26.56 -25.65 11.88
CA ALA A 701 -26.08 -25.84 10.50
C ALA A 701 -27.13 -25.43 9.47
N ARG A 702 -28.42 -25.72 9.73
CA ARG A 702 -29.54 -25.32 8.87
C ARG A 702 -29.74 -23.81 8.86
N LEU A 703 -29.79 -23.17 10.03
CA LEU A 703 -29.97 -21.71 10.15
C LEU A 703 -28.78 -20.94 9.57
N LYS A 704 -27.55 -21.47 9.68
CA LYS A 704 -26.36 -20.94 8.99
C LYS A 704 -26.50 -20.98 7.47
N ALA A 705 -27.11 -22.04 6.92
CA ALA A 705 -27.39 -22.12 5.49
C ALA A 705 -28.46 -21.11 5.06
N GLU A 706 -29.52 -20.94 5.85
CA GLU A 706 -30.59 -19.96 5.60
C GLU A 706 -30.09 -18.50 5.67
N SER A 707 -29.29 -18.17 6.68
CA SER A 707 -28.63 -16.87 6.85
C SER A 707 -27.71 -16.53 5.66
N ARG A 708 -26.91 -17.51 5.19
CA ARG A 708 -26.08 -17.36 3.99
C ARG A 708 -26.90 -17.17 2.71
N ALA A 709 -28.02 -17.88 2.57
CA ALA A 709 -28.90 -17.72 1.41
C ALA A 709 -29.55 -16.32 1.38
N ALA A 710 -30.08 -15.86 2.51
CA ALA A 710 -30.64 -14.51 2.64
C ALA A 710 -29.60 -13.41 2.37
N TYR A 711 -28.35 -13.61 2.82
CA TYR A 711 -27.26 -12.68 2.50
C TYR A 711 -26.89 -12.66 1.02
N ALA A 712 -26.88 -13.82 0.36
CA ALA A 712 -26.60 -13.91 -1.07
C ALA A 712 -27.69 -13.21 -1.89
N GLU A 713 -28.97 -13.38 -1.53
CA GLU A 713 -30.08 -12.67 -2.17
C GLU A 713 -30.01 -11.15 -1.98
N LEU A 714 -29.67 -10.69 -0.76
CA LEU A 714 -29.45 -9.26 -0.48
C LEU A 714 -28.32 -8.69 -1.35
N ARG A 715 -27.19 -9.39 -1.44
CA ARG A 715 -26.04 -8.98 -2.26
C ARG A 715 -26.36 -8.93 -3.75
N GLU A 716 -27.15 -9.87 -4.24
CA GLU A 716 -27.56 -9.88 -5.64
C GLU A 716 -28.51 -8.72 -5.95
N ALA A 717 -29.42 -8.39 -5.04
CA ALA A 717 -30.28 -7.21 -5.16
C ALA A 717 -29.47 -5.89 -5.14
N ASP A 718 -28.52 -5.74 -4.22
CA ASP A 718 -27.63 -4.57 -4.15
C ASP A 718 -26.79 -4.41 -5.43
N ALA A 719 -26.29 -5.52 -5.98
CA ALA A 719 -25.52 -5.52 -7.23
C ALA A 719 -26.36 -5.04 -8.42
N ARG A 720 -27.62 -5.50 -8.53
CA ARG A 720 -28.57 -5.05 -9.56
C ARG A 720 -28.87 -3.55 -9.40
N LEU A 721 -29.17 -3.08 -8.19
CA LEU A 721 -29.41 -1.64 -7.93
C LEU A 721 -28.20 -0.78 -8.30
N ALA A 722 -26.99 -1.23 -7.96
CA ALA A 722 -25.75 -0.51 -8.32
C ALA A 722 -25.47 -0.50 -9.83
N GLU A 723 -25.88 -1.53 -10.57
CA GLU A 723 -25.81 -1.58 -12.03
C GLU A 723 -26.83 -0.62 -12.68
N HIS A 724 -28.09 -0.65 -12.21
CA HIS A 724 -29.13 0.29 -12.63
C HIS A 724 -28.73 1.76 -12.38
N ALA A 725 -28.19 2.07 -11.20
CA ALA A 725 -27.72 3.42 -10.86
C ALA A 725 -26.56 3.88 -11.77
N ARG A 726 -25.61 3.00 -12.05
CA ARG A 726 -24.50 3.27 -12.99
C ARG A 726 -25.01 3.51 -14.41
N ARG A 727 -25.97 2.70 -14.87
CA ARG A 727 -26.55 2.86 -16.20
C ARG A 727 -27.32 4.17 -16.34
N ARG A 728 -28.10 4.53 -15.31
CA ARG A 728 -28.80 5.84 -15.24
C ARG A 728 -27.81 6.99 -15.35
N GLN A 729 -26.74 6.98 -14.55
CA GLN A 729 -25.74 8.04 -14.55
C GLN A 729 -25.06 8.21 -15.92
N GLN A 730 -24.76 7.11 -16.62
CA GLN A 730 -24.20 7.16 -17.98
C GLN A 730 -25.16 7.82 -18.97
N LEU A 731 -26.46 7.51 -18.90
CA LEU A 731 -27.47 8.09 -19.77
C LEU A 731 -27.71 9.58 -19.46
N VAL A 732 -27.72 9.98 -18.18
CA VAL A 732 -27.82 11.39 -17.75
C VAL A 732 -26.67 12.22 -18.30
N VAL A 733 -25.42 11.78 -18.06
CA VAL A 733 -24.23 12.49 -18.55
C VAL A 733 -24.23 12.60 -20.08
N ARG A 734 -24.69 11.56 -20.78
CA ARG A 734 -24.80 11.58 -22.26
C ARG A 734 -25.89 12.55 -22.75
N ALA A 735 -27.04 12.61 -22.06
CA ALA A 735 -28.11 13.55 -22.39
C ALA A 735 -27.67 15.01 -22.16
N GLU A 736 -27.00 15.30 -21.04
CA GLU A 736 -26.46 16.64 -20.74
C GLU A 736 -25.38 17.08 -21.74
N ALA A 737 -24.44 16.18 -22.07
CA ALA A 737 -23.37 16.49 -23.01
C ALA A 737 -23.89 16.79 -24.42
N THR A 738 -24.86 15.99 -24.90
CA THR A 738 -25.45 16.18 -26.24
C THR A 738 -26.34 17.42 -26.29
N ARG A 739 -27.06 17.75 -25.21
CA ARG A 739 -27.80 19.00 -25.08
C ARG A 739 -26.88 20.22 -25.11
N SER A 740 -25.78 20.20 -24.36
CA SER A 740 -24.79 21.29 -24.36
C SER A 740 -24.09 21.44 -25.74
N GLU A 741 -23.91 20.35 -26.48
CA GLU A 741 -23.44 20.40 -27.87
C GLU A 741 -24.46 21.11 -28.78
N ALA A 742 -25.75 20.80 -28.66
CA ALA A 742 -26.83 21.46 -29.42
C ALA A 742 -26.93 22.96 -29.10
N GLU A 743 -26.88 23.35 -27.83
CA GLU A 743 -26.92 24.75 -27.39
C GLU A 743 -25.72 25.56 -27.94
N ARG A 744 -24.51 24.97 -27.97
CA ARG A 744 -23.33 25.58 -28.57
C ARG A 744 -23.44 25.72 -30.09
N ALA A 745 -23.96 24.70 -30.77
CA ALA A 745 -24.19 24.75 -32.21
C ALA A 745 -25.21 25.86 -32.57
N ALA A 746 -26.30 25.98 -31.80
CA ALA A 746 -27.31 27.02 -31.99
C ALA A 746 -26.76 28.43 -31.77
N THR A 747 -25.92 28.61 -30.74
CA THR A 747 -25.24 29.88 -30.47
C THR A 747 -24.28 30.28 -31.61
N ALA A 748 -23.57 29.30 -32.20
CA ALA A 748 -22.70 29.55 -33.35
C ALA A 748 -23.47 29.94 -34.62
N LEU A 749 -24.67 29.39 -34.83
CA LEU A 749 -25.55 29.78 -35.94
C LEU A 749 -26.06 31.22 -35.77
N ALA A 750 -26.49 31.59 -34.57
CA ALA A 750 -26.98 32.94 -34.26
C ALA A 750 -25.91 34.03 -34.48
N GLY A 751 -24.62 33.71 -34.35
CA GLY A 751 -23.52 34.63 -34.62
C GLY A 751 -23.29 34.95 -36.09
N VAL A 752 -23.76 34.12 -37.02
CA VAL A 752 -23.52 34.27 -38.47
C VAL A 752 -24.77 34.76 -39.20
N SER A 753 -25.98 34.51 -38.66
CA SER A 753 -27.25 34.86 -39.32
C SER A 753 -27.42 36.35 -39.61
N GLY A 754 -26.81 37.24 -38.80
CA GLY A 754 -26.84 38.69 -39.05
C GLY A 754 -25.95 39.16 -40.22
N SER A 755 -24.98 38.36 -40.65
CA SER A 755 -24.02 38.74 -41.71
C SER A 755 -24.53 38.51 -43.13
N GLU A 756 -25.62 37.76 -43.32
CA GLU A 756 -26.23 37.48 -44.62
C GLU A 756 -26.92 38.71 -45.21
N ASP A 757 -27.67 39.44 -44.39
CA ASP A 757 -28.38 40.66 -44.79
C ASP A 757 -27.37 41.74 -45.21
N GLU A 758 -26.30 41.94 -44.44
CA GLU A 758 -25.23 42.89 -44.75
C GLU A 758 -24.49 42.55 -46.05
N ALA A 759 -24.21 41.27 -46.29
CA ALA A 759 -23.53 40.82 -47.51
C ALA A 759 -24.45 40.95 -48.75
N THR A 760 -25.75 40.74 -48.58
CA THR A 760 -26.75 40.90 -49.64
C THR A 760 -26.93 42.36 -50.03
N GLU A 761 -26.95 43.27 -49.06
CA GLU A 761 -27.03 44.70 -49.29
C GLU A 761 -25.77 45.26 -49.97
N GLN A 762 -24.58 44.80 -49.58
CA GLN A 762 -23.30 45.16 -50.22
C GLN A 762 -23.25 44.72 -51.70
N ALA A 763 -23.72 43.52 -52.02
CA ALA A 763 -23.79 43.05 -53.41
C ALA A 763 -24.77 43.89 -54.26
N ALA A 764 -25.94 44.23 -53.72
CA ALA A 764 -26.92 45.07 -54.40
C ALA A 764 -26.44 46.52 -54.59
N SER A 765 -25.62 47.04 -53.68
CA SER A 765 -24.92 48.32 -53.82
C SER A 765 -23.90 48.32 -54.97
N ALA A 766 -23.06 47.29 -55.06
CA ALA A 766 -22.03 47.17 -56.09
C ALA A 766 -22.63 47.07 -57.51
N VAL A 767 -23.71 46.29 -57.68
CA VAL A 767 -24.40 46.14 -58.97
C VAL A 767 -24.98 47.46 -59.48
N ARG A 768 -25.59 48.26 -58.58
CA ARG A 768 -26.13 49.58 -58.94
C ARG A 768 -25.04 50.54 -59.43
N ALA A 769 -23.89 50.56 -58.78
CA ALA A 769 -22.76 51.42 -59.16
C ALA A 769 -22.17 51.04 -60.54
N PHE A 770 -22.16 49.75 -60.89
CA PHE A 770 -21.71 49.27 -62.19
C PHE A 770 -22.66 49.69 -63.33
N GLN A 771 -23.98 49.51 -63.13
CA GLN A 771 -25.00 49.87 -64.12
C GLN A 771 -25.06 51.38 -64.41
N GLU A 772 -24.81 52.22 -63.39
CA GLU A 772 -24.75 53.66 -63.56
C GLU A 772 -23.56 54.11 -64.44
N ALA A 773 -22.40 53.45 -64.28
CA ALA A 773 -21.21 53.72 -65.09
C ALA A 773 -21.36 53.26 -66.56
N GLU A 774 -22.05 52.15 -66.80
CA GLU A 774 -22.29 51.57 -68.14
C GLU A 774 -23.19 52.45 -69.03
N SER A 775 -24.04 53.29 -68.44
CA SER A 775 -24.99 54.15 -69.16
C SER A 775 -24.37 55.38 -69.86
N LYS A 776 -23.07 55.65 -69.69
CA LYS A 776 -22.39 56.84 -70.25
C LYS A 776 -21.86 56.55 -71.69
N PRO A 777 -22.08 57.44 -72.68
CA PRO A 777 -21.70 57.19 -74.08
C PRO A 777 -20.18 57.21 -74.32
N ARG A 778 -19.69 56.23 -75.10
CA ARG A 778 -18.26 56.04 -75.44
C ARG A 778 -17.78 57.06 -76.50
N PRO A 779 -16.59 57.70 -76.34
CA PRO A 779 -16.01 58.64 -77.32
C PRO A 779 -15.63 57.98 -78.67
N ILE A 780 -15.62 58.74 -79.78
CA ILE A 780 -15.34 58.26 -81.16
C ILE A 780 -13.99 58.80 -81.68
N LEU A 781 -13.25 57.96 -82.41
CA LEU A 781 -11.88 58.19 -82.88
C LEU A 781 -11.82 58.16 -84.43
N ASP A 782 -11.23 59.18 -85.07
CA ASP A 782 -11.06 59.30 -86.54
C ASP A 782 -9.59 59.14 -86.96
N ALA A 783 -9.29 58.13 -87.79
CA ALA A 783 -7.93 57.70 -88.14
C ALA A 783 -7.63 57.77 -89.66
N SER A 784 -8.42 58.52 -90.43
CA SER A 784 -8.41 58.49 -91.91
C SER A 784 -7.08 58.89 -92.60
N GLN A 785 -6.11 59.49 -91.91
CA GLN A 785 -4.80 59.88 -92.46
C GLN A 785 -3.64 58.94 -92.06
N ARG A 786 -3.89 57.95 -91.17
CA ARG A 786 -2.85 57.07 -90.59
C ARG A 786 -2.30 56.05 -91.58
N ASP A 787 -3.15 55.47 -92.43
CA ASP A 787 -2.79 54.33 -93.27
C ASP A 787 -1.70 54.62 -94.31
N GLY A 788 -1.64 55.85 -94.83
CA GLY A 788 -0.61 56.26 -95.80
C GLY A 788 0.77 56.42 -95.18
N LEU A 789 0.85 56.97 -93.96
CA LEU A 789 2.11 57.15 -93.22
C LEU A 789 2.56 55.84 -92.56
N LEU A 790 1.62 54.99 -92.16
CA LEU A 790 1.89 53.65 -91.66
C LEU A 790 2.59 52.80 -92.72
N ALA A 791 2.19 52.89 -94.00
CA ALA A 791 2.83 52.15 -95.09
C ALA A 791 4.29 52.58 -95.33
N GLU A 792 4.61 53.87 -95.19
CA GLU A 792 5.99 54.38 -95.27
C GLU A 792 6.84 53.94 -94.07
N VAL A 793 6.26 53.94 -92.87
CA VAL A 793 6.88 53.40 -91.65
C VAL A 793 7.09 51.90 -91.77
N ASP A 794 6.11 51.14 -92.25
CA ASP A 794 6.20 49.68 -92.40
C ASP A 794 7.29 49.30 -93.40
N GLN A 795 7.47 50.07 -94.48
CA GLN A 795 8.56 49.85 -95.42
C GLN A 795 9.94 50.14 -94.80
N ALA A 796 10.11 51.24 -94.08
CA ALA A 796 11.38 51.56 -93.39
C ALA A 796 11.66 50.57 -92.23
N ARG A 797 10.61 50.20 -91.50
CA ARG A 797 10.63 49.26 -90.37
C ARG A 797 10.89 47.84 -90.84
N SER A 798 10.47 47.45 -92.04
CA SER A 798 10.83 46.15 -92.61
C SER A 798 12.35 46.01 -92.82
N LEU A 799 13.00 47.06 -93.33
CA LEU A 799 14.45 47.12 -93.51
C LEU A 799 15.20 47.19 -92.16
N GLU A 800 14.66 47.90 -91.17
CA GLU A 800 15.20 47.89 -89.81
C GLU A 800 15.02 46.53 -89.13
N ILE A 801 13.86 45.88 -89.28
CA ILE A 801 13.60 44.55 -88.73
C ILE A 801 14.55 43.54 -89.36
N GLU A 802 14.78 43.59 -90.67
CA GLU A 802 15.77 42.72 -91.33
C GLU A 802 17.19 42.95 -90.78
N ALA A 803 17.61 44.21 -90.61
CA ALA A 803 18.93 44.55 -90.06
C ALA A 803 19.05 44.19 -88.56
N ARG A 804 18.00 44.40 -87.77
CA ARG A 804 17.90 44.04 -86.34
C ARG A 804 17.85 42.53 -86.16
N LEU A 805 17.10 41.82 -86.99
CA LEU A 805 17.05 40.35 -86.97
C LEU A 805 18.43 39.79 -87.30
N ALA A 806 19.15 40.37 -88.26
CA ALA A 806 20.53 39.98 -88.57
C ALA A 806 21.50 40.25 -87.39
N PHE A 807 21.34 41.37 -86.68
CA PHE A 807 22.12 41.69 -85.48
C PHE A 807 21.80 40.79 -84.28
N GLU A 808 20.52 40.61 -83.95
CA GLU A 808 20.07 39.71 -82.88
C GLU A 808 20.42 38.25 -83.21
N THR A 809 20.35 37.84 -84.48
CA THR A 809 20.81 36.50 -84.91
C THR A 809 22.32 36.34 -84.71
N ALA A 810 23.12 37.38 -84.98
CA ALA A 810 24.56 37.34 -84.71
C ALA A 810 24.86 37.27 -83.19
N LYS A 811 24.10 38.01 -82.38
CA LYS A 811 24.22 38.03 -80.92
C LYS A 811 23.76 36.72 -80.27
N GLU A 812 22.64 36.14 -80.72
CA GLU A 812 22.14 34.84 -80.29
C GLU A 812 23.10 33.72 -80.68
N ARG A 813 23.66 33.74 -81.90
CA ARG A 813 24.66 32.75 -82.32
C ARG A 813 25.96 32.85 -81.51
N ALA A 814 26.41 34.05 -81.19
CA ALA A 814 27.56 34.26 -80.31
C ALA A 814 27.28 33.77 -78.86
N ARG A 815 26.10 34.10 -78.30
CA ARG A 815 25.66 33.61 -76.98
C ARG A 815 25.48 32.10 -76.93
N ALA A 816 24.95 31.49 -77.99
CA ALA A 816 24.79 30.04 -78.08
C ALA A 816 26.14 29.32 -78.23
N ALA A 817 27.12 29.91 -78.91
CA ALA A 817 28.49 29.40 -78.94
C ALA A 817 29.19 29.56 -77.59
N GLU A 818 29.02 30.69 -76.90
CA GLU A 818 29.56 30.93 -75.55
C GLU A 818 28.94 29.97 -74.52
N SER A 819 27.63 29.79 -74.53
CA SER A 819 26.92 28.82 -73.68
C SER A 819 27.36 27.38 -73.94
N ARG A 820 27.56 26.99 -75.22
CA ARG A 820 28.15 25.68 -75.56
C ARG A 820 29.57 25.53 -75.04
N SER A 821 30.41 26.57 -75.12
CA SER A 821 31.78 26.54 -74.57
C SER A 821 31.79 26.35 -73.05
N VAL A 822 30.85 27.00 -72.34
CA VAL A 822 30.69 26.86 -70.88
C VAL A 822 30.17 25.47 -70.53
N ALA A 823 29.17 24.96 -71.25
CA ALA A 823 28.61 23.63 -71.03
C ALA A 823 29.65 22.52 -71.23
N VAL A 824 30.48 22.61 -72.28
CA VAL A 824 31.56 21.64 -72.54
C VAL A 824 32.65 21.72 -71.45
N ALA A 825 32.94 22.92 -70.91
CA ALA A 825 33.88 23.09 -69.80
C ALA A 825 33.34 22.56 -68.45
N GLU A 826 32.06 22.78 -68.16
CA GLU A 826 31.38 22.24 -66.98
C GLU A 826 31.27 20.72 -67.03
N GLN A 827 30.99 20.15 -68.20
CA GLN A 827 30.95 18.70 -68.41
C GLN A 827 32.32 18.05 -68.17
N PHE A 828 33.41 18.69 -68.61
CA PHE A 828 34.78 18.23 -68.33
C PHE A 828 35.13 18.27 -66.83
N GLU A 829 34.77 19.34 -66.12
CA GLU A 829 34.97 19.44 -64.66
C GLU A 829 34.09 18.44 -63.88
N ALA A 830 32.86 18.20 -64.33
CA ALA A 830 31.95 17.23 -63.72
C ALA A 830 32.46 15.79 -63.89
N GLU A 831 32.99 15.43 -65.07
CA GLU A 831 33.64 14.13 -65.30
C GLU A 831 34.89 13.95 -64.43
N ARG A 832 35.70 15.01 -64.25
CA ARG A 832 36.88 14.97 -63.35
C ARG A 832 36.46 14.73 -61.89
N ARG A 833 35.46 15.47 -61.39
CA ARG A 833 34.96 15.31 -60.02
C ARG A 833 34.32 13.94 -59.79
N ALA A 834 33.58 13.42 -60.76
CA ALA A 834 32.99 12.09 -60.69
C ALA A 834 34.06 10.98 -60.61
N ALA A 835 35.16 11.12 -61.36
CA ALA A 835 36.30 10.21 -61.30
C ALA A 835 37.04 10.29 -59.94
N GLU A 836 37.26 11.49 -59.40
CA GLU A 836 37.86 11.69 -58.07
C GLU A 836 36.99 11.08 -56.94
N GLU A 837 35.67 11.23 -57.02
CA GLU A 837 34.72 10.65 -56.08
C GLU A 837 34.62 9.13 -56.19
N ALA A 838 34.73 8.57 -57.40
CA ALA A 838 34.79 7.13 -57.62
C ALA A 838 36.08 6.54 -57.00
N ALA A 839 37.23 7.21 -57.18
CA ALA A 839 38.49 6.83 -56.56
C ALA A 839 38.44 6.90 -55.02
N ARG A 840 37.85 7.96 -54.46
CA ARG A 840 37.64 8.08 -52.99
C ARG A 840 36.74 6.97 -52.45
N ARG A 841 35.66 6.63 -53.17
CA ARG A 841 34.74 5.54 -52.81
C ARG A 841 35.43 4.17 -52.85
N ALA A 842 36.31 3.93 -53.82
CA ALA A 842 37.12 2.72 -53.88
C ALA A 842 38.07 2.58 -52.68
N VAL A 843 38.77 3.66 -52.29
CA VAL A 843 39.68 3.67 -51.13
C VAL A 843 38.93 3.44 -49.79
N LEU A 844 37.79 4.09 -49.60
CA LEU A 844 36.97 3.89 -48.40
C LEU A 844 36.41 2.46 -48.32
N ARG A 845 36.02 1.88 -49.45
CA ARG A 845 35.54 0.50 -49.54
C ARG A 845 36.63 -0.51 -49.17
N ALA A 846 37.85 -0.34 -49.70
CA ALA A 846 38.99 -1.19 -49.35
C ALA A 846 39.27 -1.17 -47.83
N ARG A 847 39.17 0.00 -47.19
CA ARG A 847 39.29 0.12 -45.73
C ARG A 847 38.14 -0.55 -44.96
N GLN A 848 36.92 -0.55 -45.50
CA GLN A 848 35.76 -1.21 -44.89
C GLN A 848 35.84 -2.74 -45.01
N VAL A 849 36.28 -3.27 -46.14
CA VAL A 849 36.56 -4.70 -46.35
C VAL A 849 37.62 -5.17 -45.35
N ALA A 850 38.77 -4.49 -45.28
CA ALA A 850 39.86 -4.83 -44.35
C ALA A 850 39.47 -4.72 -42.85
N ARG A 851 38.44 -3.95 -42.50
CA ARG A 851 37.89 -3.90 -41.13
C ARG A 851 36.95 -5.08 -40.87
N ALA A 852 36.05 -5.36 -41.81
CA ALA A 852 35.10 -6.47 -41.70
C ALA A 852 35.82 -7.83 -41.70
N GLU A 853 36.88 -7.99 -42.49
CA GLU A 853 37.73 -9.19 -42.50
C GLU A 853 38.43 -9.41 -41.16
N ARG A 854 38.99 -8.36 -40.56
CA ARG A 854 39.63 -8.46 -39.23
C ARG A 854 38.65 -8.89 -38.14
N VAL A 855 37.43 -8.33 -38.15
CA VAL A 855 36.39 -8.71 -37.19
C VAL A 855 35.90 -10.14 -37.44
N ALA A 856 35.67 -10.52 -38.69
CA ALA A 856 35.25 -11.87 -39.05
C ALA A 856 36.32 -12.94 -38.72
N ALA A 857 37.61 -12.59 -38.80
CA ALA A 857 38.72 -13.48 -38.46
C ALA A 857 38.92 -13.67 -36.95
N ALA A 858 38.62 -12.65 -36.12
CA ALA A 858 38.86 -12.72 -34.68
C ALA A 858 37.72 -13.38 -33.88
N LEU A 859 36.49 -13.39 -34.41
CA LEU A 859 35.30 -13.89 -33.71
C LEU A 859 35.24 -15.42 -33.51
N PRO A 860 35.70 -16.29 -34.43
CA PRO A 860 35.66 -17.74 -34.23
C PRO A 860 36.40 -18.21 -32.98
N ASP A 861 37.63 -17.74 -32.75
CA ASP A 861 38.42 -18.13 -31.57
C ASP A 861 37.76 -17.68 -30.25
N ILE A 862 37.10 -16.52 -30.26
CA ILE A 862 36.36 -15.98 -29.10
C ILE A 862 35.06 -16.77 -28.88
N LEU A 863 34.37 -17.17 -29.95
CA LEU A 863 33.19 -18.03 -29.89
C LEU A 863 33.56 -19.41 -29.33
N ASP A 864 34.67 -20.00 -29.75
CA ASP A 864 35.16 -21.27 -29.21
C ASP A 864 35.54 -21.16 -27.72
N ALA A 865 36.14 -20.04 -27.30
CA ALA A 865 36.39 -19.78 -25.88
C ALA A 865 35.08 -19.64 -25.08
N CYS A 866 34.10 -18.91 -25.61
CA CYS A 866 32.79 -18.72 -24.99
C CYS A 866 32.00 -20.04 -24.90
N ASP A 867 32.05 -20.88 -25.94
CA ASP A 867 31.40 -22.18 -25.98
C ASP A 867 31.99 -23.14 -24.93
N ARG A 868 33.32 -23.12 -24.73
CA ARG A 868 33.98 -23.86 -23.65
C ARG A 868 33.56 -23.36 -22.26
N SER A 869 33.60 -22.05 -22.03
CA SER A 869 33.17 -21.47 -20.75
C SER A 869 31.70 -21.74 -20.45
N LEU A 870 30.83 -21.74 -21.47
CA LEU A 870 29.43 -22.09 -21.32
C LEU A 870 29.24 -23.56 -20.97
N SER A 871 30.01 -24.45 -21.59
CA SER A 871 30.00 -25.88 -21.25
C SER A 871 30.46 -26.13 -19.81
N GLU A 872 31.48 -25.42 -19.36
CA GLU A 872 31.97 -25.47 -17.99
C GLU A 872 30.94 -24.94 -16.99
N ALA A 873 30.34 -23.77 -17.27
CA ALA A 873 29.30 -23.18 -16.44
C ALA A 873 28.05 -24.08 -16.34
N ARG A 874 27.64 -24.73 -17.43
CA ARG A 874 26.55 -25.73 -17.41
C ARG A 874 26.89 -26.95 -16.56
N THR A 875 28.15 -27.38 -16.58
CA THR A 875 28.62 -28.49 -15.74
C THR A 875 28.59 -28.11 -14.26
N GLN A 876 29.04 -26.89 -13.92
CA GLN A 876 28.98 -26.35 -12.56
C GLN A 876 27.54 -26.16 -12.08
N GLN A 877 26.65 -25.65 -12.93
CA GLN A 877 25.22 -25.56 -12.63
C GLN A 877 24.63 -26.93 -12.33
N GLN A 878 24.91 -27.94 -13.17
CA GLN A 878 24.42 -29.30 -12.96
C GLN A 878 24.97 -29.92 -11.65
N ALA A 879 26.23 -29.66 -11.30
CA ALA A 879 26.81 -30.10 -10.04
C ALA A 879 26.12 -29.45 -8.84
N ALA A 880 25.87 -28.13 -8.88
CA ALA A 880 25.14 -27.41 -7.83
C ALA A 880 23.68 -27.89 -7.69
N GLU A 881 23.01 -28.22 -8.80
CA GLU A 881 21.66 -28.81 -8.76
C GLU A 881 21.66 -30.21 -8.13
N GLN A 882 22.69 -31.03 -8.39
CA GLN A 882 22.84 -32.35 -7.78
C GLN A 882 23.17 -32.27 -6.28
N GLU A 883 24.04 -31.35 -5.85
CA GLU A 883 24.33 -31.14 -4.43
C GLU A 883 23.10 -30.66 -3.67
N ARG A 884 22.32 -29.71 -4.23
CA ARG A 884 21.05 -29.30 -3.64
C ARG A 884 20.07 -30.47 -3.51
N ALA A 885 20.01 -31.35 -4.51
CA ALA A 885 19.17 -32.54 -4.45
C ALA A 885 19.63 -33.54 -3.37
N ARG A 886 20.95 -33.74 -3.19
CA ARG A 886 21.51 -34.57 -2.12
C ARG A 886 21.22 -34.00 -0.74
N ASN A 887 21.47 -32.70 -0.53
CA ASN A 887 21.20 -32.02 0.73
C ASN A 887 19.71 -32.08 1.08
N SER A 888 18.81 -32.01 0.09
CA SER A 888 17.36 -32.17 0.30
C SER A 888 16.98 -33.58 0.76
N GLN A 889 17.63 -34.62 0.21
CA GLN A 889 17.43 -36.01 0.64
C GLN A 889 17.97 -36.26 2.07
N GLU A 890 19.18 -35.76 2.39
CA GLU A 890 19.77 -35.86 3.74
C GLU A 890 18.90 -35.15 4.78
N LEU A 891 18.37 -33.97 4.45
CA LEU A 891 17.48 -33.19 5.29
C LEU A 891 16.17 -33.94 5.57
N THR A 892 15.64 -34.67 4.57
CA THR A 892 14.44 -35.49 4.75
C THR A 892 14.69 -36.67 5.72
N LEU A 893 15.85 -37.34 5.61
CA LEU A 893 16.26 -38.39 6.54
C LEU A 893 16.46 -37.87 7.96
N LEU A 894 17.20 -36.77 8.13
CA LEU A 894 17.45 -36.16 9.44
C LEU A 894 16.16 -35.70 10.12
N ARG A 895 15.18 -35.19 9.37
CA ARG A 895 13.85 -34.86 9.90
C ARG A 895 13.09 -36.08 10.42
N SER A 896 13.21 -37.22 9.75
CA SER A 896 12.58 -38.46 10.24
C SER A 896 13.24 -38.99 11.52
N GLU A 897 14.57 -38.96 11.59
CA GLU A 897 15.32 -39.39 12.79
C GLU A 897 15.12 -38.42 13.97
N GLU A 898 15.06 -37.11 13.72
CA GLU A 898 14.74 -36.10 14.74
C GLU A 898 13.35 -36.35 15.32
N SER A 899 12.37 -36.66 14.48
CA SER A 899 11.01 -37.02 14.91
C SER A 899 10.97 -38.28 15.80
N GLU A 900 11.73 -39.32 15.46
CA GLU A 900 11.83 -40.54 16.28
C GLU A 900 12.46 -40.28 17.66
N VAL A 901 13.59 -39.56 17.71
CA VAL A 901 14.26 -39.20 18.97
C VAL A 901 13.37 -38.26 19.78
N ARG A 902 12.67 -37.33 19.13
CA ARG A 902 11.72 -36.43 19.78
C ARG A 902 10.54 -37.16 20.39
N THR A 903 10.03 -38.20 19.73
CA THR A 903 8.95 -39.06 20.28
C THR A 903 9.43 -39.81 21.53
N ARG A 904 10.68 -40.28 21.53
CA ARG A 904 11.29 -40.95 22.69
C ARG A 904 11.62 -39.98 23.83
N LEU A 905 12.05 -38.76 23.50
CA LEU A 905 12.21 -37.66 24.45
C LEU A 905 10.86 -37.31 25.07
N GLN A 906 9.77 -37.31 24.29
CA GLN A 906 8.43 -37.00 24.78
C GLN A 906 7.95 -38.03 25.81
N SER A 907 8.11 -39.34 25.56
CA SER A 907 7.71 -40.36 26.54
C SER A 907 8.56 -40.34 27.81
N LEU A 908 9.87 -40.09 27.71
CA LEU A 908 10.73 -39.91 28.88
C LEU A 908 10.41 -38.60 29.61
N THR A 909 10.03 -37.55 28.88
CA THR A 909 9.56 -36.28 29.45
C THR A 909 8.26 -36.49 30.20
N GLU A 910 7.32 -37.31 29.73
CA GLU A 910 6.09 -37.65 30.46
C GLU A 910 6.38 -38.42 31.77
N LEU A 911 7.35 -39.33 31.77
CA LEU A 911 7.76 -40.08 32.98
C LEU A 911 8.52 -39.22 33.98
N VAL A 912 9.43 -38.36 33.49
CA VAL A 912 10.09 -37.32 34.30
C VAL A 912 9.05 -36.35 34.83
N HIS A 913 8.08 -35.95 34.00
CA HIS A 913 6.98 -35.07 34.39
C HIS A 913 6.09 -35.73 35.45
N GLY A 914 5.90 -37.05 35.44
CA GLY A 914 5.20 -37.76 36.52
C GLY A 914 5.95 -37.79 37.85
N ALA A 915 7.29 -37.86 37.83
CA ALA A 915 8.14 -37.79 39.02
C ALA A 915 8.30 -36.34 39.52
N GLU A 916 8.53 -35.41 38.59
CA GLU A 916 8.47 -33.96 38.78
C GLU A 916 7.10 -33.57 39.32
N LEU A 917 5.98 -34.14 38.86
CA LEU A 917 4.62 -33.85 39.35
C LEU A 917 4.43 -34.27 40.81
N LYS A 918 5.07 -35.34 41.27
CA LYS A 918 5.01 -35.75 42.69
C LYS A 918 5.93 -34.89 43.56
N SER A 919 7.14 -34.60 43.08
CA SER A 919 8.01 -33.63 43.75
C SER A 919 7.38 -32.24 43.70
N TYR A 920 6.67 -31.89 42.64
CA TYR A 920 5.95 -30.65 42.42
C TYR A 920 4.72 -30.65 43.27
N GLU A 921 3.96 -31.73 43.43
CA GLU A 921 2.79 -31.78 44.34
C GLU A 921 3.23 -31.51 45.79
N ARG A 922 4.37 -32.07 46.23
CA ARG A 922 4.91 -31.78 47.56
C ARG A 922 5.62 -30.42 47.63
N LYS A 923 6.30 -29.97 46.56
CA LYS A 923 6.85 -28.61 46.43
C LYS A 923 5.74 -27.58 46.28
N LEU A 924 4.55 -27.97 45.83
CA LEU A 924 3.34 -27.20 45.64
C LEU A 924 2.48 -27.27 46.89
N GLN A 925 2.61 -28.29 47.74
CA GLN A 925 2.04 -28.24 49.08
C GLN A 925 2.91 -27.38 49.99
N LEU A 926 4.24 -27.50 49.89
CA LEU A 926 5.16 -26.60 50.58
C LEU A 926 5.09 -25.19 50.00
N SER A 927 5.12 -25.03 48.67
CA SER A 927 4.95 -23.74 48.02
C SER A 927 3.54 -23.25 48.24
N SER A 928 2.45 -24.00 48.05
CA SER A 928 1.12 -23.50 48.41
C SER A 928 1.01 -23.15 49.89
N LEU A 929 1.80 -23.71 50.81
CA LEU A 929 1.87 -23.21 52.18
C LEU A 929 2.74 -21.97 52.35
N LEU A 930 3.86 -21.85 51.63
CA LEU A 930 4.76 -20.69 51.59
C LEU A 930 4.26 -19.53 50.74
N GLU A 931 3.43 -19.84 49.78
CA GLU A 931 2.71 -19.02 48.83
C GLU A 931 1.33 -18.77 49.42
N ARG A 932 0.77 -19.62 50.28
CA ARG A 932 -0.30 -19.18 51.19
C ARG A 932 0.26 -18.23 52.24
N ALA A 933 1.46 -18.46 52.76
CA ALA A 933 2.13 -17.49 53.62
C ALA A 933 2.60 -16.25 52.85
N GLY A 934 2.99 -16.38 51.58
CA GLY A 934 3.42 -15.29 50.70
C GLY A 934 2.25 -14.51 50.12
N ASN A 935 1.17 -15.17 49.70
CA ASN A 935 -0.03 -14.58 49.11
C ASN A 935 -0.97 -14.07 50.19
N GLU A 936 -1.25 -14.87 51.23
CA GLU A 936 -2.07 -14.36 52.34
C GLU A 936 -1.28 -13.34 53.16
N LEU A 937 0.05 -13.51 53.34
CA LEU A 937 0.81 -12.74 54.34
C LEU A 937 2.08 -12.02 53.88
N GLY A 938 2.55 -12.19 52.64
CA GLY A 938 3.70 -11.46 52.09
C GLY A 938 5.05 -11.82 52.73
N LEU A 939 5.12 -12.92 53.49
CA LEU A 939 6.32 -13.32 54.21
C LEU A 939 7.05 -14.41 53.44
N VAL A 940 8.35 -14.21 53.23
CA VAL A 940 9.23 -15.18 52.60
C VAL A 940 9.66 -16.20 53.64
N GLU A 941 9.86 -17.43 53.20
CA GLU A 941 10.13 -18.60 54.04
C GLU A 941 11.15 -18.37 55.16
N ASP A 942 12.30 -17.76 54.86
CA ASP A 942 13.36 -17.54 55.85
C ASP A 942 12.94 -16.53 56.93
N VAL A 943 12.19 -15.49 56.57
CA VAL A 943 11.65 -14.48 57.50
C VAL A 943 10.48 -15.07 58.30
N LEU A 944 9.62 -15.84 57.63
CA LEU A 944 8.49 -16.53 58.24
C LEU A 944 8.96 -17.49 59.34
N VAL A 945 10.01 -18.27 59.10
CA VAL A 945 10.58 -19.21 60.08
C VAL A 945 11.46 -18.49 61.10
N ALA A 946 12.26 -17.48 60.70
CA ALA A 946 13.20 -16.79 61.60
C ALA A 946 12.57 -15.75 62.52
N GLU A 947 11.45 -15.11 62.16
CA GLU A 947 10.77 -14.09 62.99
C GLU A 947 9.48 -14.63 63.63
N TYR A 948 8.83 -15.60 62.99
CA TYR A 948 7.50 -16.12 63.38
C TYR A 948 7.47 -17.64 63.64
N GLY A 949 8.63 -18.31 63.58
CA GLY A 949 8.76 -19.74 63.88
C GLY A 949 8.43 -20.11 65.33
N PRO A 950 8.21 -21.41 65.60
CA PRO A 950 7.78 -21.90 66.92
C PRO A 950 8.77 -21.59 68.05
N ASP A 951 10.00 -21.19 67.72
CA ASP A 951 11.06 -20.82 68.67
C ASP A 951 11.05 -19.32 69.10
N ASN A 952 10.14 -18.46 68.60
CA ASN A 952 10.08 -16.99 68.87
C ASN A 952 8.83 -16.50 69.65
N GLY A 953 8.97 -15.50 70.55
CA GLY A 953 7.90 -14.96 71.43
C GLY A 953 7.01 -13.82 70.84
N ILE A 954 5.79 -13.62 71.38
CA ILE A 954 4.74 -12.70 70.84
C ILE A 954 4.65 -11.35 71.59
N PRO A 955 4.62 -10.15 70.94
CA PRO A 955 4.55 -8.82 71.60
C PRO A 955 3.15 -8.39 72.12
N VAL A 956 3.06 -7.64 73.24
CA VAL A 956 1.81 -7.11 73.84
C VAL A 956 1.65 -5.59 73.61
N GLU A 957 0.51 -5.13 73.06
CA GLU A 957 0.16 -3.70 72.90
C GLU A 957 -0.69 -3.16 74.07
N ARG A 958 -0.44 -1.92 74.51
CA ARG A 958 -1.23 -1.21 75.54
C ARG A 958 -2.42 -0.51 74.89
N ASP A 959 -3.64 -0.81 75.35
CA ASP A 959 -4.87 -0.11 74.96
C ASP A 959 -4.77 1.40 75.23
N GLY A 960 -4.76 2.21 74.16
CA GLY A 960 -4.74 3.67 74.21
C GLY A 960 -5.30 4.30 72.92
N ASP A 961 -6.35 5.10 73.09
CA ASP A 961 -7.18 5.84 72.12
C ASP A 961 -6.46 6.43 70.88
N PRO A 962 -6.90 6.19 69.62
CA PRO A 962 -6.14 6.52 68.40
C PRO A 962 -6.28 7.99 67.90
N SER A 963 -6.27 8.98 68.79
CA SER A 963 -6.46 10.40 68.39
C SER A 963 -5.25 11.33 68.52
N GLN A 964 -4.03 10.85 68.84
CA GLN A 964 -2.90 11.76 69.15
C GLN A 964 -1.51 11.42 68.55
N ALA A 965 -1.39 10.67 67.46
CA ALA A 965 -0.08 10.35 66.85
C ALA A 965 0.10 10.87 65.42
N GLN A 966 -0.31 12.10 65.12
CA GLN A 966 0.20 12.88 63.98
C GLN A 966 0.33 14.35 64.37
N SER A 967 1.37 14.67 65.14
CA SER A 967 1.84 16.04 65.39
C SER A 967 3.27 15.94 65.90
N GLU A 968 4.21 16.29 65.01
CA GLU A 968 5.67 16.53 65.15
C GLU A 968 6.31 15.94 63.86
N ASN A 969 6.35 16.62 62.72
CA ASN A 969 6.98 17.92 62.49
C ASN A 969 6.20 18.78 61.48
N GLY A 970 5.88 20.01 61.90
CA GLY A 970 5.32 21.09 61.07
C GLY A 970 6.29 21.57 59.99
N ALA A 971 5.80 21.99 58.82
CA ALA A 971 5.10 23.25 58.53
C ALA A 971 6.08 24.34 58.08
N THR A 972 5.91 24.82 56.84
CA THR A 972 5.46 26.20 56.59
C THR A 972 5.18 26.41 55.10
N SER A 973 3.95 26.85 54.83
CA SER A 973 3.44 27.37 53.57
C SER A 973 3.75 28.86 53.43
N SER A 974 4.04 29.33 52.21
CA SER A 974 3.39 30.53 51.67
C SER A 974 3.72 30.76 50.20
N SER A 975 2.66 31.01 49.45
CA SER A 975 2.53 31.56 48.09
C SER A 975 3.33 32.84 47.79
N VAL A 976 3.69 33.04 46.52
CA VAL A 976 3.47 34.24 45.65
C VAL A 976 4.55 34.30 44.55
N SER A 977 4.13 34.37 43.28
CA SER A 977 4.97 34.72 42.11
C SER A 977 5.50 36.16 42.21
N PRO A 978 6.68 36.51 41.66
CA PRO A 978 6.75 36.85 40.23
C PRO A 978 8.11 36.54 39.53
N ASP A 979 8.05 36.44 38.20
CA ASP A 979 9.15 36.68 37.23
C ASP A 979 9.78 38.09 37.47
N PRO A 980 11.01 38.48 37.01
CA PRO A 980 11.84 37.90 35.93
C PRO A 980 13.38 37.88 36.13
N GLY A 981 14.08 37.18 35.22
CA GLY A 981 15.34 37.70 34.66
C GLY A 981 16.62 36.84 34.73
N ASN A 982 16.93 36.23 33.57
CA ASN A 982 18.25 35.96 32.97
C ASN A 982 19.24 34.96 33.61
N GLY A 983 19.64 33.96 32.81
CA GLY A 983 20.97 33.36 32.90
C GLY A 983 21.12 31.91 32.40
N VAL A 984 21.08 31.74 31.08
CA VAL A 984 21.55 30.64 30.21
C VAL A 984 22.50 29.57 30.80
N GLY A 985 22.25 28.31 30.43
CA GLY A 985 23.20 27.19 30.32
C GLY A 985 23.36 26.36 31.60
N THR A 986 23.33 25.03 31.64
CA THR A 986 23.55 23.99 30.65
C THR A 986 22.82 22.72 31.13
N LEU A 987 21.73 22.32 30.46
CA LEU A 987 21.07 21.02 30.65
C LEU A 987 21.41 20.04 29.52
N GLU A 988 22.41 20.40 28.69
CA GLU A 988 22.98 19.58 27.62
C GLU A 988 24.16 18.71 28.09
N GLU A 989 24.66 18.90 29.32
CA GLU A 989 25.79 18.09 29.86
C GLU A 989 25.35 16.91 30.73
N GLN A 990 24.08 16.82 31.13
CA GLN A 990 23.56 15.67 31.91
C GLN A 990 22.82 14.64 31.06
N LEU A 991 22.42 14.98 29.84
CA LEU A 991 21.69 14.07 28.94
C LEU A 991 22.60 13.25 28.00
N ALA A 992 23.91 13.58 27.93
CA ALA A 992 24.89 12.85 27.12
C ALA A 992 25.52 11.64 27.82
N ALA A 993 25.24 11.44 29.12
CA ALA A 993 25.80 10.33 29.92
C ALA A 993 24.88 9.08 30.01
N GLU A 994 23.65 9.14 29.50
CA GLU A 994 22.67 8.03 29.59
C GLU A 994 22.49 7.22 28.28
N LEU A 995 23.10 7.62 27.16
CA LEU A 995 22.77 7.08 25.81
C LEU A 995 23.95 6.43 25.05
N GLY A 996 24.85 5.72 25.75
CA GLY A 996 26.11 5.21 25.19
C GLY A 996 26.06 4.34 23.92
N LEU A 997 26.49 4.93 22.78
CA LEU A 997 27.10 4.29 21.60
C LEU A 997 28.15 5.30 21.08
N THR A 998 29.43 5.07 20.76
CA THR A 998 30.27 3.88 20.54
C THR A 998 31.73 4.37 20.35
N GLU A 999 32.70 3.61 20.88
CA GLU A 999 34.04 3.24 20.30
C GLU A 999 35.12 4.32 19.95
N PRO A 1000 36.42 3.95 19.72
CA PRO A 1000 37.15 2.68 19.90
C PRO A 1000 38.53 2.80 20.61
N ALA A 1001 39.16 1.62 20.80
CA ALA A 1001 40.59 1.29 20.63
C ALA A 1001 41.64 1.58 21.73
N SER A 1002 42.41 0.50 21.98
CA SER A 1002 43.77 0.38 22.55
C SER A 1002 43.91 0.75 24.04
N GLY A 1003 44.58 -0.02 24.88
CA GLY A 1003 45.41 -1.20 24.72
C GLY A 1003 46.09 -1.44 26.08
N ASP A 1004 46.47 -2.69 26.29
CA ASP A 1004 47.51 -3.16 27.21
C ASP A 1004 47.33 -3.03 28.73
N ASP A 1005 47.33 -4.24 29.30
CA ASP A 1005 48.20 -4.69 30.39
C ASP A 1005 47.72 -4.72 31.85
N ASP A 1006 48.02 -5.91 32.39
CA ASP A 1006 48.26 -6.33 33.76
C ASP A 1006 47.04 -6.51 34.69
N ALA A 1007 46.61 -7.76 34.96
CA ALA A 1007 47.27 -8.86 35.69
C ALA A 1007 47.19 -8.73 37.22
N ALA A 1008 46.83 -9.88 37.82
CA ALA A 1008 46.82 -10.21 39.25
C ALA A 1008 45.77 -9.48 40.11
N GLY A 1009 45.03 -10.11 41.01
CA GLY A 1009 45.27 -11.38 41.67
C GLY A 1009 45.04 -11.15 43.17
N GLU A 1010 44.21 -12.04 43.75
CA GLU A 1010 44.27 -12.50 45.14
C GLU A 1010 43.70 -11.65 46.31
N HIS A 1011 42.72 -12.31 46.94
CA HIS A 1011 42.59 -12.60 48.37
C HIS A 1011 42.13 -11.53 49.39
N ALA A 1012 40.89 -11.78 49.85
CA ALA A 1012 40.51 -12.13 51.22
C ALA A 1012 40.69 -11.12 52.38
N GLN A 1013 39.56 -10.74 53.00
CA GLN A 1013 39.24 -10.77 54.45
C GLN A 1013 37.98 -9.88 54.67
N ALA A 1014 36.82 -10.41 55.07
CA ALA A 1014 36.45 -10.86 56.41
C ALA A 1014 36.70 -9.79 57.49
N ASP A 1015 35.67 -8.98 57.78
CA ASP A 1015 35.02 -8.85 59.10
C ASP A 1015 34.31 -7.50 59.24
N GLY A 1016 33.09 -7.52 59.78
CA GLY A 1016 32.42 -6.31 60.23
C GLY A 1016 30.89 -6.33 60.20
N VAL A 1017 30.27 -7.33 60.82
CA VAL A 1017 28.87 -7.20 61.26
C VAL A 1017 28.83 -6.19 62.42
N PRO A 1018 28.04 -5.10 62.38
CA PRO A 1018 27.69 -4.37 63.58
C PRO A 1018 26.51 -5.05 64.27
N ALA A 1019 26.65 -5.27 65.58
CA ALA A 1019 25.60 -5.77 66.47
C ALA A 1019 24.35 -4.86 66.48
N PRO A 1020 23.14 -5.41 66.73
CA PRO A 1020 21.93 -4.63 66.78
C PRO A 1020 21.85 -3.83 68.09
N THR A 1021 21.48 -2.56 67.98
CA THR A 1021 21.13 -1.67 69.09
C THR A 1021 19.88 -2.16 69.82
N GLU A 1022 19.99 -2.23 71.14
CA GLU A 1022 18.92 -2.50 72.11
C GLU A 1022 17.69 -1.64 71.85
N THR A 1023 16.56 -2.27 71.55
CA THR A 1023 15.23 -1.69 71.68
C THR A 1023 14.51 -2.38 72.84
N GLY A 1024 13.91 -1.56 73.71
CA GLY A 1024 13.37 -1.98 75.01
C GLY A 1024 12.50 -3.24 74.96
N ALA A 1025 12.73 -4.13 75.92
CA ALA A 1025 12.03 -5.38 76.09
C ALA A 1025 10.50 -5.17 76.11
N ARG A 1026 9.86 -5.40 74.97
CA ARG A 1026 8.41 -5.65 74.88
C ARG A 1026 8.16 -6.95 75.66
N GLN A 1027 7.22 -6.95 76.60
CA GLN A 1027 6.83 -8.20 77.28
C GLN A 1027 6.33 -9.19 76.23
N THR A 1028 6.93 -10.39 76.18
CA THR A 1028 6.58 -11.43 75.21
C THR A 1028 6.03 -12.70 75.87
N ILE A 1029 5.14 -13.41 75.17
CA ILE A 1029 4.47 -14.65 75.62
C ILE A 1029 4.87 -15.81 74.68
N PRO A 1030 5.09 -17.06 75.17
CA PRO A 1030 5.46 -18.21 74.35
C PRO A 1030 4.37 -18.64 73.33
N PHE A 1031 4.78 -19.22 72.20
CA PHE A 1031 3.89 -19.66 71.13
C PHE A 1031 3.03 -20.86 71.55
N VAL A 1032 1.71 -20.66 71.53
CA VAL A 1032 0.71 -21.72 71.75
C VAL A 1032 -0.30 -21.66 70.61
N ARG A 1033 -0.32 -22.71 69.77
CA ARG A 1033 -1.14 -22.80 68.54
C ARG A 1033 -2.61 -22.39 68.77
N ALA A 1034 -3.22 -22.91 69.85
CA ALA A 1034 -4.63 -22.67 70.19
C ALA A 1034 -4.99 -21.22 70.57
N GLU A 1035 -4.03 -20.41 71.05
CA GLU A 1035 -4.29 -19.00 71.40
C GLU A 1035 -4.21 -18.06 70.19
N GLN A 1036 -3.34 -18.35 69.22
CA GLN A 1036 -3.22 -17.58 67.98
C GLN A 1036 -4.43 -17.76 67.05
N GLU A 1037 -5.03 -18.96 67.06
CA GLU A 1037 -6.28 -19.24 66.33
C GLU A 1037 -7.45 -18.36 66.82
N ARG A 1038 -7.53 -18.07 68.13
CA ARG A 1038 -8.58 -17.18 68.69
C ARG A 1038 -8.38 -15.72 68.31
N ARG A 1039 -7.12 -15.25 68.23
CA ARG A 1039 -6.76 -13.88 67.83
C ARG A 1039 -7.12 -13.62 66.37
N LEU A 1040 -6.85 -14.60 65.49
CA LEU A 1040 -7.20 -14.57 64.08
C LEU A 1040 -8.71 -14.40 63.86
N ALA A 1041 -9.52 -15.18 64.57
CA ALA A 1041 -10.99 -15.16 64.41
C ALA A 1041 -11.65 -13.81 64.75
N LYS A 1042 -11.06 -13.01 65.65
CA LYS A 1042 -11.59 -11.67 66.02
C LYS A 1042 -11.34 -10.63 64.92
N ALA A 1043 -10.18 -10.68 64.26
CA ALA A 1043 -9.81 -9.73 63.21
C ALA A 1043 -10.54 -10.00 61.88
N GLU A 1044 -10.78 -11.27 61.54
CA GLU A 1044 -11.55 -11.66 60.34
C GLU A 1044 -13.01 -11.16 60.37
N ARG A 1045 -13.62 -11.05 61.57
CA ARG A 1045 -14.97 -10.48 61.72
C ARG A 1045 -15.05 -9.01 61.32
N ARG A 1046 -14.08 -8.19 61.76
CA ARG A 1046 -14.03 -6.75 61.39
C ARG A 1046 -13.81 -6.55 59.88
N LEU A 1047 -13.04 -7.42 59.23
CA LEU A 1047 -12.82 -7.39 57.78
C LEU A 1047 -14.12 -7.72 56.99
N SER A 1048 -14.97 -8.59 57.54
CA SER A 1048 -16.24 -8.99 56.90
C SER A 1048 -17.32 -7.89 56.90
N GLU A 1049 -17.27 -6.94 57.85
CA GLU A 1049 -18.24 -5.83 57.97
C GLU A 1049 -18.10 -4.77 56.86
N LEU A 1050 -16.94 -4.68 56.20
CA LEU A 1050 -16.65 -3.73 55.11
C LEU A 1050 -17.24 -4.13 53.74
N GLY A 1051 -17.78 -5.35 53.61
CA GLY A 1051 -18.47 -5.82 52.39
C GLY A 1051 -17.54 -6.20 51.22
N ARG A 1052 -18.11 -6.38 50.01
CA ARG A 1052 -17.36 -6.80 48.81
C ARG A 1052 -16.53 -5.63 48.27
N ILE A 1053 -15.22 -5.69 48.49
CA ILE A 1053 -14.24 -4.70 48.05
C ILE A 1053 -13.63 -5.16 46.71
N ASN A 1054 -13.51 -4.25 45.73
CA ASN A 1054 -12.80 -4.53 44.49
C ASN A 1054 -11.30 -4.19 44.64
N PRO A 1055 -10.39 -5.19 44.71
CA PRO A 1055 -8.97 -4.93 44.90
C PRO A 1055 -8.29 -4.37 43.64
N LEU A 1056 -8.80 -4.71 42.44
CA LEU A 1056 -8.25 -4.28 41.14
C LEU A 1056 -8.64 -2.85 40.78
N ALA A 1057 -9.64 -2.27 41.47
CA ALA A 1057 -10.09 -0.91 41.22
C ALA A 1057 -8.96 0.14 41.34
N LEU A 1058 -7.92 -0.14 42.14
CA LEU A 1058 -6.75 0.73 42.27
C LEU A 1058 -5.85 0.66 41.02
N GLU A 1059 -5.61 -0.53 40.48
CA GLU A 1059 -4.73 -0.78 39.34
C GLU A 1059 -5.41 -0.43 38.01
N GLU A 1060 -6.68 -0.84 37.83
CA GLU A 1060 -7.46 -0.53 36.63
C GLU A 1060 -7.67 0.99 36.48
N PHE A 1061 -7.85 1.69 37.61
CA PHE A 1061 -7.92 3.15 37.62
C PHE A 1061 -6.60 3.76 37.13
N ALA A 1062 -5.46 3.28 37.64
CA ALA A 1062 -4.14 3.76 37.22
C ALA A 1062 -3.85 3.47 35.73
N ALA A 1063 -4.18 2.28 35.24
CA ALA A 1063 -3.94 1.87 33.85
C ALA A 1063 -4.80 2.65 32.84
N LEU A 1064 -6.10 2.83 33.14
CA LEU A 1064 -6.99 3.64 32.30
C LEU A 1064 -6.62 5.12 32.33
N GLU A 1065 -6.14 5.62 33.47
CA GLU A 1065 -5.64 7.00 33.60
C GLU A 1065 -4.39 7.22 32.75
N GLN A 1066 -3.45 6.28 32.75
CA GLN A 1066 -2.23 6.33 31.95
C GLN A 1066 -2.54 6.25 30.43
N ARG A 1067 -3.47 5.38 30.02
CA ARG A 1067 -3.92 5.28 28.62
C ARG A 1067 -4.65 6.55 28.16
N HIS A 1068 -5.49 7.13 29.01
CA HIS A 1068 -6.13 8.41 28.74
C HIS A 1068 -5.08 9.52 28.58
N LYS A 1069 -4.07 9.56 29.45
CA LYS A 1069 -2.96 10.53 29.35
C LYS A 1069 -2.20 10.42 28.02
N PHE A 1070 -1.84 9.21 27.60
CA PHE A 1070 -1.16 8.97 26.32
C PHE A 1070 -1.99 9.44 25.11
N LEU A 1071 -3.29 9.12 25.08
CA LEU A 1071 -4.16 9.55 23.97
C LEU A 1071 -4.35 11.07 23.92
N VAL A 1072 -4.38 11.73 25.08
CA VAL A 1072 -4.45 13.20 25.16
C VAL A 1072 -3.16 13.85 24.67
N GLU A 1073 -1.99 13.28 24.99
CA GLU A 1073 -0.70 13.75 24.47
C GLU A 1073 -0.62 13.61 22.93
N GLN A 1074 -1.00 12.44 22.38
CA GLN A 1074 -1.04 12.23 20.92
C GLN A 1074 -2.04 13.14 20.20
N LEU A 1075 -3.20 13.40 20.81
CA LEU A 1075 -4.15 14.39 20.31
C LEU A 1075 -3.54 15.80 20.29
N GLY A 1076 -2.75 16.16 21.30
CA GLY A 1076 -1.98 17.40 21.36
C GLY A 1076 -1.02 17.54 20.18
N ASP A 1077 -0.21 16.51 19.92
CA ASP A 1077 0.79 16.51 18.84
C ASP A 1077 0.15 16.61 17.44
N LEU A 1078 -0.93 15.88 17.21
CA LEU A 1078 -1.66 15.94 15.94
C LEU A 1078 -2.38 17.28 15.75
N THR A 1079 -2.89 17.86 16.83
CA THR A 1079 -3.51 19.19 16.80
C THR A 1079 -2.48 20.26 16.48
N LYS A 1080 -1.25 20.14 17.02
CA LYS A 1080 -0.13 21.02 16.70
C LYS A 1080 0.31 20.87 15.24
N THR A 1081 0.50 19.64 14.77
CA THR A 1081 0.86 19.37 13.37
C THR A 1081 -0.18 19.91 12.39
N ARG A 1082 -1.48 19.83 12.73
CA ARG A 1082 -2.56 20.45 11.95
C ARG A 1082 -2.42 21.98 11.89
N ALA A 1083 -2.08 22.62 13.01
CA ALA A 1083 -1.84 24.06 13.05
C ALA A 1083 -0.64 24.43 12.18
N ASP A 1084 0.46 23.67 12.27
CA ASP A 1084 1.67 23.89 11.46
C ASP A 1084 1.39 23.75 9.95
N LEU A 1085 0.61 22.73 9.54
CA LEU A 1085 0.24 22.57 8.13
C LEU A 1085 -0.65 23.71 7.62
N ARG A 1086 -1.56 24.23 8.47
CA ARG A 1086 -2.38 25.41 8.12
C ARG A 1086 -1.53 26.66 8.00
N GLN A 1087 -0.57 26.85 8.90
CA GLN A 1087 0.39 27.96 8.83
C GLN A 1087 1.23 27.88 7.54
N ILE A 1088 1.72 26.70 7.16
CA ILE A 1088 2.45 26.52 5.90
C ILE A 1088 1.58 26.88 4.68
N ILE A 1089 0.28 26.55 4.71
CA ILE A 1089 -0.64 26.92 3.64
C ILE A 1089 -0.81 28.45 3.56
N GLU A 1090 -0.94 29.12 4.70
CA GLU A 1090 -1.06 30.58 4.79
C GLU A 1090 0.22 31.28 4.30
N GLU A 1091 1.39 30.83 4.76
CA GLU A 1091 2.70 31.32 4.29
C GLU A 1091 2.88 31.11 2.79
N LEU A 1092 2.45 29.97 2.24
CA LEU A 1092 2.49 29.72 0.80
C LEU A 1092 1.55 30.66 0.04
N ASP A 1093 0.36 30.95 0.58
CA ASP A 1093 -0.60 31.86 -0.04
C ASP A 1093 -0.08 33.31 -0.08
N GLU A 1094 0.45 33.82 1.02
CA GLU A 1094 1.07 35.14 1.08
C GLU A 1094 2.24 35.25 0.09
N HIS A 1095 3.09 34.21 0.05
CA HIS A 1095 4.22 34.17 -0.87
C HIS A 1095 3.78 34.15 -2.34
N MET A 1096 2.74 33.37 -2.68
CA MET A 1096 2.19 33.32 -4.03
C MET A 1096 1.56 34.65 -4.44
N GLN A 1097 0.82 35.31 -3.55
CA GLN A 1097 0.24 36.63 -3.80
C GLN A 1097 1.32 37.67 -4.08
N GLY A 1098 2.40 37.67 -3.29
CA GLY A 1098 3.54 38.56 -3.48
C GLY A 1098 4.25 38.36 -4.83
N ILE A 1099 4.56 37.11 -5.19
CA ILE A 1099 5.18 36.79 -6.48
C ILE A 1099 4.25 37.18 -7.65
N PHE A 1100 2.96 36.90 -7.54
CA PHE A 1100 2.00 37.22 -8.61
C PHE A 1100 1.86 38.72 -8.80
N ALA A 1101 1.69 39.48 -7.72
CA ALA A 1101 1.56 40.94 -7.79
C ALA A 1101 2.80 41.58 -8.45
N ALA A 1102 4.00 41.16 -8.04
CA ALA A 1102 5.24 41.63 -8.66
C ALA A 1102 5.32 41.25 -10.14
N ALA A 1103 5.01 40.00 -10.49
CA ALA A 1103 5.06 39.54 -11.89
C ALA A 1103 4.02 40.22 -12.79
N PHE A 1104 2.82 40.50 -12.27
CA PHE A 1104 1.79 41.23 -12.99
C PHE A 1104 2.23 42.68 -13.26
N GLU A 1105 2.79 43.35 -12.25
CA GLU A 1105 3.28 44.73 -12.41
C GLU A 1105 4.44 44.84 -13.39
N ASP A 1106 5.42 43.92 -13.30
CA ASP A 1106 6.53 43.85 -14.24
C ASP A 1106 6.03 43.63 -15.68
N THR A 1107 5.07 42.70 -15.86
CA THR A 1107 4.47 42.41 -17.18
C THR A 1107 3.66 43.59 -17.70
N ARG A 1108 2.92 44.29 -16.83
CA ARG A 1108 2.13 45.47 -17.19
C ARG A 1108 3.03 46.61 -17.68
N ALA A 1109 4.14 46.85 -16.99
CA ALA A 1109 5.14 47.84 -17.38
C ALA A 1109 5.81 47.48 -18.72
N ALA A 1110 6.25 46.22 -18.88
CA ALA A 1110 6.85 45.75 -20.12
C ALA A 1110 5.87 45.82 -21.31
N PHE A 1111 4.60 45.50 -21.10
CA PHE A 1111 3.58 45.59 -22.15
C PHE A 1111 3.35 47.03 -22.61
N ALA A 1112 3.36 47.99 -21.68
CA ALA A 1112 3.25 49.41 -22.01
C ALA A 1112 4.46 49.93 -22.82
N GLU A 1113 5.65 49.34 -22.68
CA GLU A 1113 6.85 49.67 -23.48
C GLU A 1113 6.86 48.97 -24.84
N VAL A 1114 6.57 47.66 -24.89
CA VAL A 1114 6.66 46.83 -26.09
C VAL A 1114 5.55 47.15 -27.08
N PHE A 1115 4.34 47.44 -26.60
CA PHE A 1115 3.18 47.62 -27.46
C PHE A 1115 3.32 48.80 -28.45
N PRO A 1116 3.76 50.01 -28.03
CA PRO A 1116 3.99 51.13 -28.94
C PRO A 1116 5.12 50.90 -29.97
N ILE A 1117 6.08 50.04 -29.68
CA ILE A 1117 7.18 49.68 -30.60
C ILE A 1117 6.62 48.88 -31.78
N LEU A 1118 5.71 47.93 -31.51
CA LEU A 1118 5.05 47.12 -32.53
C LEU A 1118 3.93 47.91 -33.25
N PHE A 1119 3.23 48.81 -32.53
CA PHE A 1119 2.18 49.70 -33.04
C PHE A 1119 2.50 51.19 -32.82
N PRO A 1120 3.17 51.87 -33.77
CA PRO A 1120 3.47 53.29 -33.69
C PRO A 1120 2.20 54.14 -33.54
N GLY A 1121 2.09 54.89 -32.44
CA GLY A 1121 0.92 55.72 -32.11
C GLY A 1121 -0.26 54.97 -31.47
N GLY A 1122 -0.11 53.68 -31.16
CA GLY A 1122 -1.06 52.90 -30.37
C GLY A 1122 -0.67 52.82 -28.89
N THR A 1123 -1.63 52.47 -28.03
CA THR A 1123 -1.42 52.24 -26.59
C THR A 1123 -2.10 50.94 -26.18
N GLY A 1124 -1.48 50.16 -25.28
CA GLY A 1124 -2.03 48.92 -24.74
C GLY A 1124 -1.92 48.91 -23.22
N GLU A 1125 -2.92 48.37 -22.54
CA GLU A 1125 -2.98 48.27 -21.08
C GLU A 1125 -3.48 46.89 -20.64
N ILE A 1126 -2.94 46.40 -19.52
CA ILE A 1126 -3.35 45.16 -18.87
C ILE A 1126 -3.93 45.51 -17.50
N ALA A 1127 -5.11 44.96 -17.17
CA ALA A 1127 -5.81 45.20 -15.90
C ALA A 1127 -6.27 43.89 -15.25
N LEU A 1128 -6.39 43.89 -13.92
CA LEU A 1128 -6.96 42.77 -13.16
C LEU A 1128 -8.49 42.87 -13.13
N THR A 1129 -9.19 41.74 -13.27
CA THR A 1129 -10.66 41.69 -13.19
C THR A 1129 -11.15 41.99 -11.76
N ASN A 1130 -10.44 41.53 -10.73
CA ASN A 1130 -10.71 41.83 -9.32
C ASN A 1130 -9.40 42.12 -8.55
N PRO A 1131 -9.02 43.40 -8.37
CA PRO A 1131 -7.78 43.78 -7.69
C PRO A 1131 -7.67 43.36 -6.22
N ASP A 1132 -8.80 43.12 -5.54
CA ASP A 1132 -8.84 42.80 -4.11
C ASP A 1132 -8.58 41.30 -3.82
N GLU A 1133 -8.70 40.43 -4.83
CA GLU A 1133 -8.48 38.99 -4.71
C GLU A 1133 -7.41 38.46 -5.69
N LEU A 1134 -6.14 38.68 -5.34
CA LEU A 1134 -4.99 38.27 -6.17
C LEU A 1134 -4.89 36.76 -6.44
N LEU A 1135 -5.52 35.92 -5.60
CA LEU A 1135 -5.53 34.47 -5.76
C LEU A 1135 -6.59 33.95 -6.73
N THR A 1136 -7.60 34.73 -7.10
CA THR A 1136 -8.73 34.31 -7.95
C THR A 1136 -9.00 35.25 -9.13
N THR A 1137 -8.38 36.44 -9.18
CA THR A 1137 -8.55 37.40 -10.27
C THR A 1137 -8.14 36.87 -11.65
N GLY A 1138 -8.78 37.38 -12.71
CA GLY A 1138 -8.37 37.22 -14.11
C GLY A 1138 -7.60 38.43 -14.64
N ILE A 1139 -7.12 38.34 -15.88
CA ILE A 1139 -6.36 39.37 -16.60
C ILE A 1139 -7.10 39.82 -17.85
N GLU A 1140 -7.48 41.09 -17.89
CA GLU A 1140 -8.05 41.76 -19.05
C GLU A 1140 -7.01 42.57 -19.81
N ILE A 1141 -7.11 42.59 -21.14
CA ILE A 1141 -6.19 43.29 -22.02
C ILE A 1141 -7.02 44.24 -22.88
N SER A 1142 -6.66 45.52 -22.84
CA SER A 1142 -7.29 46.58 -23.61
C SER A 1142 -6.27 47.20 -24.55
N VAL A 1143 -6.64 47.33 -25.83
CA VAL A 1143 -5.72 47.81 -26.87
C VAL A 1143 -6.36 48.96 -27.63
N ARG A 1144 -5.56 49.97 -27.97
CA ARG A 1144 -5.96 51.12 -28.76
C ARG A 1144 -4.98 51.36 -29.92
N PRO A 1145 -5.33 50.95 -31.16
CA PRO A 1145 -4.55 51.24 -32.36
C PRO A 1145 -4.59 52.73 -32.74
N ALA A 1146 -3.61 53.18 -33.54
CA ALA A 1146 -3.49 54.57 -33.97
C ALA A 1146 -4.78 55.09 -34.65
N GLY A 1147 -5.38 56.15 -34.08
CA GLY A 1147 -6.59 56.79 -34.64
C GLY A 1147 -7.93 56.12 -34.32
N LYS A 1148 -7.97 55.01 -33.57
CA LYS A 1148 -9.21 54.28 -33.20
C LYS A 1148 -9.57 54.41 -31.71
N LYS A 1149 -10.82 54.05 -31.36
CA LYS A 1149 -11.29 53.92 -29.95
C LYS A 1149 -10.72 52.63 -29.32
N VAL A 1150 -10.78 52.53 -28.00
CA VAL A 1150 -10.34 51.31 -27.27
C VAL A 1150 -11.20 50.13 -27.68
N GLU A 1151 -10.57 49.03 -28.11
CA GLU A 1151 -11.25 47.82 -28.60
C GLU A 1151 -10.77 46.59 -27.81
N ARG A 1152 -11.66 45.61 -27.61
CA ARG A 1152 -11.31 44.29 -27.06
C ARG A 1152 -10.54 43.49 -28.12
N LEU A 1153 -9.58 42.66 -27.70
CA LEU A 1153 -8.75 41.82 -28.59
C LEU A 1153 -9.54 41.02 -29.65
N SER A 1154 -10.79 40.65 -29.36
CA SER A 1154 -11.68 39.92 -30.26
C SER A 1154 -12.14 40.71 -31.50
N LEU A 1155 -12.04 42.04 -31.49
CA LEU A 1155 -12.55 42.95 -32.53
C LEU A 1155 -11.47 43.44 -33.52
N LEU A 1156 -10.21 43.04 -33.31
CA LEU A 1156 -9.08 43.44 -34.15
C LEU A 1156 -8.94 42.56 -35.41
N SER A 1157 -8.27 43.08 -36.45
CA SER A 1157 -7.99 42.31 -37.68
C SER A 1157 -7.01 41.14 -37.42
N GLY A 1158 -6.98 40.13 -38.31
CA GLY A 1158 -6.14 38.93 -38.14
C GLY A 1158 -4.65 39.21 -37.90
N GLY A 1159 -4.08 40.19 -38.62
CA GLY A 1159 -2.69 40.63 -38.44
C GLY A 1159 -2.48 41.42 -37.14
N GLU A 1160 -3.42 42.31 -36.78
CA GLU A 1160 -3.35 43.09 -35.53
C GLU A 1160 -3.49 42.21 -34.28
N ARG A 1161 -4.35 41.18 -34.33
CA ARG A 1161 -4.50 40.19 -33.24
C ARG A 1161 -3.20 39.41 -33.02
N SER A 1162 -2.59 38.95 -34.11
CA SER A 1162 -1.32 38.20 -34.05
C SER A 1162 -0.22 39.07 -33.46
N LEU A 1163 -0.13 40.35 -33.87
CA LEU A 1163 0.84 41.29 -33.32
C LEU A 1163 0.57 41.62 -31.84
N ALA A 1164 -0.69 41.74 -31.41
CA ALA A 1164 -1.05 41.98 -30.01
C ALA A 1164 -0.73 40.77 -29.10
N ALA A 1165 -0.90 39.54 -29.60
CA ALA A 1165 -0.50 38.32 -28.91
C ALA A 1165 1.03 38.24 -28.75
N VAL A 1166 1.76 38.56 -29.82
CA VAL A 1166 3.22 38.65 -29.81
C VAL A 1166 3.69 39.73 -28.84
N ALA A 1167 3.04 40.90 -28.80
CA ALA A 1167 3.36 41.96 -27.85
C ALA A 1167 3.19 41.51 -26.39
N LEU A 1168 2.12 40.77 -26.08
CA LEU A 1168 1.88 40.22 -24.74
C LEU A 1168 2.94 39.18 -24.36
N LEU A 1169 3.24 38.24 -25.27
CA LEU A 1169 4.26 37.21 -25.02
C LEU A 1169 5.63 37.84 -24.82
N VAL A 1170 6.02 38.80 -25.67
CA VAL A 1170 7.28 39.54 -25.52
C VAL A 1170 7.32 40.32 -24.21
N ALA A 1171 6.22 40.92 -23.78
CA ALA A 1171 6.16 41.61 -22.49
C ALA A 1171 6.38 40.66 -21.31
N ILE A 1172 5.78 39.47 -21.35
CA ILE A 1172 6.01 38.42 -20.36
C ILE A 1172 7.49 37.99 -20.39
N PHE A 1173 8.08 37.81 -21.57
CA PHE A 1173 9.49 37.43 -21.75
C PHE A 1173 10.48 38.49 -21.24
N GLN A 1174 10.18 39.78 -21.44
CA GLN A 1174 11.02 40.86 -20.90
C GLN A 1174 10.90 40.97 -19.38
N ALA A 1175 9.70 40.78 -18.83
CA ALA A 1175 9.47 40.81 -17.38
C ALA A 1175 10.12 39.62 -16.66
N ARG A 1176 10.16 38.44 -17.30
CA ARG A 1176 10.75 37.21 -16.77
C ARG A 1176 11.54 36.49 -17.88
N PRO A 1177 12.82 36.84 -18.07
CA PRO A 1177 13.64 36.26 -19.12
C PRO A 1177 13.90 34.78 -18.87
N SER A 1178 13.70 33.97 -19.91
CA SER A 1178 14.03 32.55 -19.93
C SER A 1178 15.40 32.34 -20.58
N PRO A 1179 16.12 31.24 -20.25
CA PRO A 1179 17.45 30.99 -20.81
C PRO A 1179 17.49 30.91 -22.34
N PHE A 1180 16.40 30.44 -22.96
CA PHE A 1180 16.23 30.40 -24.41
C PHE A 1180 14.76 30.48 -24.83
N TYR A 1181 14.52 30.79 -26.10
CA TYR A 1181 13.20 30.85 -26.75
C TYR A 1181 13.23 30.17 -28.11
N ILE A 1182 12.15 29.47 -28.46
CA ILE A 1182 11.96 28.77 -29.73
C ILE A 1182 10.75 29.35 -30.43
N MET A 1183 10.93 29.91 -31.62
CA MET A 1183 9.88 30.56 -32.42
C MET A 1183 9.65 29.76 -33.72
N ASP A 1184 8.44 29.25 -33.94
CA ASP A 1184 8.06 28.48 -35.14
C ASP A 1184 7.07 29.28 -36.00
N GLU A 1185 7.57 29.86 -37.10
CA GLU A 1185 6.79 30.58 -38.12
C GLU A 1185 5.86 31.70 -37.55
N VAL A 1186 6.28 32.33 -36.45
CA VAL A 1186 5.51 33.39 -35.76
C VAL A 1186 5.28 34.63 -36.64
N GLU A 1187 6.12 34.81 -37.66
CA GLU A 1187 6.10 35.93 -38.59
C GLU A 1187 5.26 35.70 -39.85
N ALA A 1188 4.71 34.50 -40.05
CA ALA A 1188 4.04 34.11 -41.31
C ALA A 1188 2.81 34.98 -41.67
N ALA A 1189 2.19 35.63 -40.68
CA ALA A 1189 1.02 36.49 -40.85
C ALA A 1189 1.34 38.00 -40.85
N LEU A 1190 2.62 38.38 -40.87
CA LEU A 1190 3.08 39.77 -40.76
C LEU A 1190 3.50 40.34 -42.12
N ASP A 1191 3.25 41.63 -42.32
CA ASP A 1191 3.75 42.39 -43.48
C ASP A 1191 5.20 42.86 -43.26
N ASP A 1192 5.87 43.31 -44.33
CA ASP A 1192 7.29 43.69 -44.27
C ASP A 1192 7.59 44.82 -43.27
N ALA A 1193 6.62 45.71 -43.04
CA ALA A 1193 6.76 46.83 -42.12
C ALA A 1193 6.69 46.38 -40.65
N ASN A 1194 5.74 45.51 -40.29
CA ASN A 1194 5.62 44.99 -38.93
C ASN A 1194 6.68 43.90 -38.64
N LEU A 1195 7.12 43.15 -39.67
CA LEU A 1195 8.24 42.23 -39.57
C LEU A 1195 9.52 42.96 -39.12
N GLY A 1196 9.84 44.11 -39.71
CA GLY A 1196 11.00 44.91 -39.29
C GLY A 1196 10.95 45.34 -37.82
N ARG A 1197 9.75 45.61 -37.28
CA ARG A 1197 9.57 45.99 -35.87
C ARG A 1197 9.72 44.79 -34.93
N LEU A 1198 9.21 43.63 -35.34
CA LEU A 1198 9.40 42.38 -34.60
C LEU A 1198 10.88 42.00 -34.53
N LEU A 1199 11.63 42.18 -35.62
CA LEU A 1199 13.07 41.91 -35.65
C LEU A 1199 13.84 42.80 -34.67
N HIS A 1200 13.45 44.06 -34.50
CA HIS A 1200 14.04 44.95 -33.48
C HIS A 1200 13.81 44.46 -32.05
N VAL A 1201 12.66 43.83 -31.79
CA VAL A 1201 12.38 43.19 -30.50
C VAL A 1201 13.25 41.94 -30.31
N PHE A 1202 13.44 41.13 -31.36
CA PHE A 1202 14.35 39.98 -31.31
C PHE A 1202 15.81 40.39 -31.09
N GLU A 1203 16.24 41.53 -31.64
CA GLU A 1203 17.55 42.12 -31.39
C GLU A 1203 17.75 42.56 -29.92
N ARG A 1204 16.70 42.98 -29.21
CA ARG A 1204 16.80 43.24 -27.77
C ARG A 1204 16.82 41.95 -26.96
N LEU A 1205 16.02 40.95 -27.35
CA LEU A 1205 15.96 39.66 -26.64
C LEU A 1205 17.24 38.82 -26.80
N ARG A 1206 17.97 38.95 -27.92
CA ARG A 1206 19.25 38.22 -28.14
C ARG A 1206 20.36 38.62 -27.17
N GLU A 1207 20.27 39.76 -26.50
CA GLU A 1207 21.28 40.21 -25.54
C GLU A 1207 21.24 39.39 -24.24
N THR A 1208 20.07 38.87 -23.88
CA THR A 1208 19.83 38.17 -22.61
C THR A 1208 19.48 36.70 -22.76
N SER A 1209 18.97 36.27 -23.92
CA SER A 1209 18.43 34.93 -24.14
C SER A 1209 18.83 34.35 -25.50
N GLN A 1210 19.01 33.03 -25.57
CA GLN A 1210 19.22 32.33 -26.84
C GLN A 1210 17.91 32.23 -27.64
N LEU A 1211 17.94 32.52 -28.94
CA LEU A 1211 16.77 32.48 -29.83
C LEU A 1211 16.95 31.42 -30.91
N ILE A 1212 16.01 30.50 -31.02
CA ILE A 1212 15.95 29.49 -32.08
C ILE A 1212 14.72 29.79 -32.94
N VAL A 1213 14.92 30.29 -34.15
CA VAL A 1213 13.84 30.78 -35.02
C VAL A 1213 13.71 29.88 -36.25
N ILE A 1214 12.53 29.34 -36.50
CA ILE A 1214 12.21 28.63 -37.74
C ILE A 1214 11.44 29.58 -38.65
N THR A 1215 12.03 29.88 -39.79
CA THR A 1215 11.54 30.92 -40.70
C THR A 1215 11.78 30.57 -42.17
N HIS A 1216 10.94 31.14 -43.03
CA HIS A 1216 11.16 31.20 -44.49
C HIS A 1216 11.38 32.64 -44.98
N GLN A 1217 11.34 33.63 -44.08
CA GLN A 1217 11.47 35.05 -44.40
C GLN A 1217 12.94 35.47 -44.44
N LYS A 1218 13.36 36.11 -45.53
CA LYS A 1218 14.76 36.52 -45.73
C LYS A 1218 15.25 37.50 -44.65
N ARG A 1219 14.42 38.48 -44.27
CA ARG A 1219 14.80 39.51 -43.27
C ARG A 1219 15.06 38.91 -41.88
N THR A 1220 14.34 37.85 -41.52
CA THR A 1220 14.57 37.12 -40.25
C THR A 1220 15.85 36.29 -40.29
N MET A 1221 16.27 35.84 -41.47
CA MET A 1221 17.55 35.13 -41.65
C MET A 1221 18.75 36.06 -41.56
N GLU A 1222 18.59 37.34 -41.89
CA GLU A 1222 19.66 38.35 -41.87
C GLU A 1222 20.16 38.66 -40.44
N ILE A 1223 19.31 38.52 -39.43
CA ILE A 1223 19.68 38.74 -38.02
C ILE A 1223 20.27 37.49 -37.35
N ALA A 1224 20.35 36.36 -38.05
CA ALA A 1224 20.80 35.09 -37.48
C ALA A 1224 22.33 34.98 -37.44
N ASP A 1225 22.86 34.54 -36.30
CA ASP A 1225 24.29 34.27 -36.11
C ASP A 1225 24.68 32.90 -36.72
N ALA A 1226 23.73 31.95 -36.74
CA ALA A 1226 23.90 30.63 -37.34
C ALA A 1226 22.66 30.24 -38.18
N LEU A 1227 22.89 29.65 -39.36
CA LEU A 1227 21.83 29.17 -40.25
C LEU A 1227 21.90 27.65 -40.44
N TYR A 1228 20.78 26.98 -40.20
CA TYR A 1228 20.60 25.54 -40.47
C TYR A 1228 19.58 25.32 -41.58
N GLY A 1229 20.06 24.91 -42.75
CA GLY A 1229 19.22 24.50 -43.87
C GLY A 1229 18.74 23.05 -43.72
N VAL A 1230 17.43 22.85 -43.61
CA VAL A 1230 16.77 21.54 -43.65
C VAL A 1230 16.16 21.33 -45.03
N SER A 1231 16.65 20.32 -45.74
CA SER A 1231 16.14 19.92 -47.05
C SER A 1231 15.62 18.48 -47.02
N MET A 1232 14.56 18.20 -47.77
CA MET A 1232 14.05 16.84 -47.93
C MET A 1232 14.56 16.29 -49.26
N ARG A 1233 15.22 15.13 -49.20
CA ARG A 1233 15.69 14.44 -50.40
C ARG A 1233 14.51 13.73 -51.10
N ARG A 1234 14.66 13.37 -52.39
CA ARG A 1234 13.61 12.73 -53.21
C ARG A 1234 13.07 11.42 -52.59
N ASP A 1235 13.84 10.83 -51.70
CA ASP A 1235 13.60 9.62 -50.94
C ASP A 1235 12.88 9.84 -49.60
N GLY A 1236 12.39 11.06 -49.32
CA GLY A 1236 11.52 11.37 -48.16
C GLY A 1236 12.26 11.51 -46.81
N ILE A 1237 13.59 11.54 -46.83
CA ILE A 1237 14.46 11.67 -45.65
C ILE A 1237 14.96 13.11 -45.56
N SER A 1238 14.78 13.74 -44.40
CA SER A 1238 15.30 15.08 -44.13
C SER A 1238 16.82 15.03 -43.89
N ALA A 1239 17.55 15.97 -44.48
CA ALA A 1239 18.98 16.19 -44.29
C ALA A 1239 19.24 17.64 -43.89
N VAL A 1240 20.25 17.85 -43.06
CA VAL A 1240 20.60 19.16 -42.50
C VAL A 1240 21.97 19.60 -42.99
N VAL A 1241 22.08 20.88 -43.35
CA VAL A 1241 23.33 21.57 -43.68
C VAL A 1241 23.41 22.81 -42.81
N GLY A 1242 24.47 22.95 -42.02
CA GLY A 1242 24.70 24.13 -41.18
C GLY A 1242 25.76 25.04 -41.78
N GLN A 1243 25.54 26.36 -41.72
CA GLN A 1243 26.52 27.38 -42.06
C GLN A 1243 26.52 28.45 -40.96
N ARG A 1244 27.71 28.77 -40.45
CA ARG A 1244 27.89 29.89 -39.53
C ARG A 1244 28.00 31.18 -40.35
N LEU A 1245 27.23 32.19 -40.01
CA LEU A 1245 27.35 33.52 -40.59
C LEU A 1245 28.40 34.27 -39.76
N GLY A 1246 29.67 34.10 -40.12
CA GLY A 1246 30.74 34.90 -39.54
C GLY A 1246 30.64 36.35 -40.02
N ALA A 1247 30.82 37.30 -39.12
CA ALA A 1247 30.99 38.71 -39.46
C ALA A 1247 32.24 38.89 -40.35
N GLU A 1248 32.05 39.30 -41.61
CA GLU A 1248 33.08 40.05 -42.33
C GLU A 1248 33.01 41.51 -41.88
N ALA A 1249 33.79 41.84 -40.85
CA ALA A 1249 34.54 43.09 -40.65
C ALA A 1249 35.38 43.00 -39.37
#